data_AF-A0A8S3TES9-F1
#
_entry.id   AF-A0A8S3TES9-F1
#
_cell.length_a   1.000
_cell.length_b   1.000
_cell.length_c   1.000
_cell.angle_alpha   90.00
_cell.angle_beta   90.00
_cell.angle_gamma   90.00
#
_symmetry.space_group_name_H-M   'P 1'
#
loop_
_entity.id
_entity.type
_entity.pdbx_description
1 polymer ?
#
loop_
_entity_poly.entity_id
_entity_poly.type
_entity_poly.pdbx_seq_one_letter_code
_entity_poly.pdbx_strand_id
1 'polypeptide(L)'
;MWILGFCWAERILSTHQTFLSANAVYLLVIDISEDFKSKTYENMIEKEFDSIGEYIDFWLDNIHCYCTDDKKTPTQGHILNPPVIIVGTGIDKIPGNDRKERKLKFIKHLTDTMSTQPKRRHFRKPYFLSNKFPSDYKEEFLELRKDILRKAKDLSNWEENLPARWVVLEKAILHNDGKGKMSACENRKVILYTEAQCLADKCSFPNVQQETSELNSFLKYEHAIGNIVFFKEVKEYIVLDPEWLVDVFRCFVSHDYNNDTLGMIEWEVLSKTGKLEDTLIETLLQKVPCLNLTKHKHYLLELMEEFGIIVKPKNYASRNDIYMPCMIKPMPFQEIFGRVEVETKLCKKSSWLCLVFNFLPPSYFNHVLVSFVKNNPLFYDTEDSRLGIYRNVGIFQLNNSGSEILVICLSKNLIAMKVLQFNSSEDVCYSNIKTKLINLVDSIKLRYRINVTYEIRFKCHGGSLIDNKGIGYDEALEKSEYLCTEHKRMHLSKEIYRFWLKEEEVEDELKKKGRRRCNYCKNMSVYKCYDCNKVLCKDCSRKHDNEEKYISHAMQPISDTFIMNCKWQIEQYVCDIECLPNGEIIVTGWLHPQIILFSVSGKQRAALQLESKPRQIVVVDKTTVAVFLLTNDLAIVDIQQNHVQYIRNNAIPNSSDTLIYIENEFYISNKHGIVVIDMSGSVKRRITLSFTPCDMGYDVDSQRIYCIVSEHSQLVCIDRDGNDIFTFTNPNMTNLTDLTIDNEEMCSCYVKRKMIIRDMLSR
;
A
#
# COMPACT_ATOMS: atom_id res chain seq x y z
N MET A 1 -5.85 -26.79 22.45
CA MET A 1 -4.85 -26.85 21.36
C MET A 1 -5.60 -27.26 20.11
N TRP A 2 -5.85 -26.31 19.23
CA TRP A 2 -6.49 -26.56 17.94
C TRP A 2 -5.46 -27.17 16.99
N ILE A 3 -5.86 -28.17 16.22
CA ILE A 3 -5.03 -28.76 15.16
C ILE A 3 -5.74 -28.44 13.86
N LEU A 4 -5.18 -27.53 13.06
CA LEU A 4 -5.70 -27.23 11.74
C LEU A 4 -4.98 -28.08 10.70
N GLY A 5 -5.73 -28.92 10.00
CA GLY A 5 -5.23 -29.76 8.91
C GLY A 5 -5.46 -29.08 7.56
N PHE A 6 -4.41 -28.57 6.93
CA PHE A 6 -4.48 -28.07 5.56
C PHE A 6 -3.96 -29.15 4.60
N CYS A 7 -4.86 -29.77 3.83
CA CYS A 7 -4.46 -30.65 2.73
C CYS A 7 -4.06 -29.83 1.50
N TRP A 8 -2.97 -30.22 0.85
CA TRP A 8 -2.44 -29.61 -0.37
C TRP A 8 -3.37 -29.83 -1.57
N ALA A 9 -4.41 -29.00 -1.70
CA ALA A 9 -4.89 -28.65 -3.02
C ALA A 9 -4.29 -27.29 -3.38
N GLU A 10 -3.59 -27.20 -4.51
CA GLU A 10 -2.94 -25.99 -5.07
C GLU A 10 -3.85 -24.75 -5.12
N ARG A 11 -5.15 -24.95 -4.93
CA ARG A 11 -6.23 -23.96 -5.00
C ARG A 11 -6.69 -23.44 -3.62
N ILE A 12 -6.32 -24.07 -2.49
CA ILE A 12 -6.66 -23.61 -1.12
C ILE A 12 -5.61 -22.64 -0.57
N LEU A 13 -4.42 -22.57 -1.19
CA LEU A 13 -3.29 -21.74 -0.72
C LEU A 13 -3.61 -20.25 -0.54
N SER A 14 -4.59 -19.71 -1.27
CA SER A 14 -5.06 -18.33 -1.12
C SER A 14 -5.70 -18.04 0.25
N THR A 15 -6.15 -19.06 0.99
CA THR A 15 -6.86 -18.90 2.27
C THR A 15 -5.98 -19.17 3.48
N HIS A 16 -4.87 -19.89 3.31
CA HIS A 16 -4.03 -20.35 4.43
C HIS A 16 -3.42 -19.21 5.24
N GLN A 17 -3.03 -18.12 4.58
CA GLN A 17 -2.32 -16.99 5.22
C GLN A 17 -3.06 -16.39 6.42
N THR A 18 -4.40 -16.47 6.46
CA THR A 18 -5.19 -15.96 7.58
C THR A 18 -5.02 -16.81 8.84
N PHE A 19 -4.61 -18.06 8.68
CA PHE A 19 -4.37 -19.01 9.76
C PHE A 19 -2.89 -19.18 10.09
N LEU A 20 -2.00 -18.51 9.35
CA LEU A 20 -0.56 -18.52 9.60
C LEU A 20 -0.21 -17.39 10.59
N SER A 21 0.51 -17.75 11.65
CA SER A 21 0.91 -16.86 12.73
C SER A 21 2.29 -17.23 13.30
N ALA A 22 2.97 -16.23 13.88
CA ALA A 22 4.21 -16.43 14.64
C ALA A 22 4.00 -17.17 15.97
N ASN A 23 2.77 -17.16 16.48
CA ASN A 23 2.36 -17.74 17.76
C ASN A 23 1.80 -19.17 17.59
N ALA A 24 2.25 -19.89 16.56
CA ALA A 24 1.81 -21.25 16.25
C ALA A 24 3.00 -22.23 16.28
N VAL A 25 2.70 -23.51 16.49
CA VAL A 25 3.65 -24.61 16.30
C VAL A 25 3.33 -25.31 14.98
N TYR A 26 4.26 -25.27 14.04
CA TYR A 26 4.04 -25.87 12.72
C TYR A 26 4.57 -27.29 12.67
N LEU A 27 3.75 -28.19 12.10
CA LEU A 27 4.13 -29.55 11.75
C LEU A 27 4.21 -29.65 10.23
N LEU A 28 5.42 -29.81 9.70
CA LEU A 28 5.61 -30.09 8.28
C LEU A 28 5.65 -31.61 8.08
N VAL A 29 4.53 -32.17 7.61
CA VAL A 29 4.33 -33.62 7.45
C VAL A 29 4.70 -34.04 6.03
N ILE A 30 5.56 -35.06 5.89
CA ILE A 30 6.13 -35.47 4.61
C ILE A 30 6.18 -37.00 4.55
N ASP A 31 5.66 -37.59 3.48
CA ASP A 31 5.85 -39.02 3.26
C ASP A 31 7.30 -39.29 2.80
N ILE A 32 8.09 -39.90 3.66
CA ILE A 32 9.50 -40.19 3.37
C ILE A 32 9.68 -41.43 2.52
N SER A 33 8.62 -42.19 2.23
CA SER A 33 8.67 -43.32 1.29
C SER A 33 8.65 -42.88 -0.17
N GLU A 34 8.16 -41.67 -0.45
CA GLU A 34 8.09 -41.12 -1.80
C GLU A 34 9.39 -40.39 -2.16
N ASP A 35 9.80 -40.46 -3.43
CA ASP A 35 10.79 -39.57 -4.01
C ASP A 35 10.03 -38.60 -4.92
N PHE A 36 9.95 -37.32 -4.55
CA PHE A 36 9.32 -36.30 -5.40
C PHE A 36 10.08 -36.20 -6.73
N LYS A 37 9.48 -36.74 -7.80
CA LYS A 37 9.84 -36.51 -9.19
C LYS A 37 8.57 -36.62 -10.03
N SER A 38 7.91 -35.50 -10.31
CA SER A 38 6.73 -35.51 -11.19
C SER A 38 6.61 -34.25 -12.05
N LYS A 39 6.43 -34.55 -13.36
CA LYS A 39 6.14 -33.77 -14.58
C LYS A 39 6.17 -32.24 -14.56
N THR A 40 6.87 -31.75 -15.59
CA THR A 40 7.03 -30.36 -16.00
C THR A 40 5.80 -29.73 -16.64
N TYR A 41 5.41 -28.54 -16.17
CA TYR A 41 4.53 -27.62 -16.93
C TYR A 41 5.15 -26.22 -16.97
N GLU A 42 5.29 -25.66 -18.17
CA GLU A 42 5.96 -24.39 -18.46
C GLU A 42 5.16 -23.13 -18.01
N ASN A 43 4.55 -23.13 -16.82
CA ASN A 43 3.67 -22.04 -16.37
C ASN A 43 4.28 -21.20 -15.24
N MET A 44 4.00 -19.88 -15.26
CA MET A 44 4.60 -18.85 -14.39
C MET A 44 4.48 -19.05 -12.86
N ILE A 45 3.65 -19.99 -12.38
CA ILE A 45 3.60 -20.41 -10.96
C ILE A 45 3.26 -21.90 -10.81
N GLU A 46 3.88 -22.77 -11.59
CA GLU A 46 3.96 -24.19 -11.20
C GLU A 46 5.38 -24.42 -10.68
N LYS A 47 5.55 -24.34 -9.36
CA LYS A 47 6.83 -24.64 -8.71
C LYS A 47 6.88 -26.15 -8.50
N GLU A 48 7.54 -26.83 -9.41
CA GLU A 48 7.95 -28.20 -9.21
C GLU A 48 9.02 -28.28 -8.12
N PHE A 49 9.03 -29.42 -7.42
CA PHE A 49 10.06 -29.74 -6.45
C PHE A 49 10.84 -30.94 -6.99
N ASP A 50 12.10 -30.71 -7.33
CA ASP A 50 13.02 -31.75 -7.81
C ASP A 50 13.46 -32.67 -6.66
N SER A 51 13.24 -32.25 -5.41
CA SER A 51 13.51 -33.05 -4.23
C SER A 51 12.65 -32.66 -3.04
N ILE A 52 12.58 -33.58 -2.06
CA ILE A 52 12.02 -33.32 -0.72
C ILE A 52 12.67 -32.10 -0.06
N GLY A 53 13.95 -31.87 -0.30
CA GLY A 53 14.67 -30.71 0.26
C GLY A 53 14.12 -29.40 -0.27
N GLU A 54 13.84 -29.29 -1.57
CA GLU A 54 13.27 -28.07 -2.16
C GLU A 54 11.84 -27.80 -1.67
N TYR A 55 11.05 -28.87 -1.49
CA TYR A 55 9.74 -28.79 -0.88
C TYR A 55 9.83 -28.23 0.54
N ILE A 56 10.74 -28.77 1.36
CA ILE A 56 10.96 -28.30 2.72
C ILE A 56 11.47 -26.86 2.74
N ASP A 57 12.44 -26.54 1.88
CA ASP A 57 13.03 -25.21 1.75
C ASP A 57 11.97 -24.16 1.45
N PHE A 58 11.04 -24.48 0.55
CA PHE A 58 9.91 -23.63 0.19
C PHE A 58 8.91 -23.42 1.34
N TRP A 59 8.52 -24.47 2.05
CA TRP A 59 7.61 -24.31 3.20
C TRP A 59 8.25 -23.56 4.35
N LEU A 60 9.55 -23.76 4.56
CA LEU A 60 10.29 -23.00 5.55
C LEU A 60 10.41 -21.53 5.15
N ASP A 61 10.58 -21.19 3.86
CA ASP A 61 10.47 -19.80 3.41
C ASP A 61 9.07 -19.22 3.69
N ASN A 62 8.03 -19.98 3.37
CA ASN A 62 6.65 -19.55 3.57
C ASN A 62 6.36 -19.24 5.05
N ILE A 63 6.77 -20.13 5.95
CA ILE A 63 6.62 -19.96 7.40
C ILE A 63 7.53 -18.84 7.92
N HIS A 64 8.75 -18.72 7.38
CA HIS A 64 9.70 -17.67 7.76
C HIS A 64 9.14 -16.27 7.50
N CYS A 65 8.29 -16.11 6.49
CA CYS A 65 7.56 -14.87 6.26
C CYS A 65 6.61 -14.47 7.41
N TYR A 66 6.32 -15.32 8.39
CA TYR A 66 5.50 -14.95 9.56
C TYR A 66 6.35 -14.75 10.82
N CYS A 67 7.68 -14.68 10.70
CA CYS A 67 8.59 -14.45 11.80
C CYS A 67 8.46 -13.02 12.37
N THR A 68 8.40 -12.89 13.70
CA THR A 68 8.24 -11.60 14.41
C THR A 68 9.54 -10.98 14.91
N ASP A 69 10.68 -11.67 14.79
CA ASP A 69 11.95 -11.29 15.42
C ASP A 69 12.80 -10.28 14.61
N ASP A 70 12.20 -9.20 14.09
CA ASP A 70 12.92 -8.14 13.37
C ASP A 70 13.70 -7.17 14.27
N LYS A 71 13.59 -7.28 15.61
CA LYS A 71 14.05 -6.23 16.55
C LYS A 71 15.22 -6.59 17.47
N LYS A 72 15.80 -7.79 17.38
CA LYS A 72 16.99 -8.15 18.15
C LYS A 72 18.13 -8.50 17.20
N THR A 73 19.28 -7.84 17.37
CA THR A 73 20.52 -8.22 16.72
C THR A 73 20.71 -9.74 16.91
N PRO A 74 20.81 -10.53 15.83
CA PRO A 74 20.87 -11.97 15.97
C PRO A 74 22.20 -12.35 16.61
N THR A 75 22.18 -12.64 17.91
CA THR A 75 23.27 -13.37 18.56
C THR A 75 23.34 -14.76 17.95
N GLN A 76 24.56 -15.26 17.69
CA GLN A 76 24.77 -16.65 17.27
C GLN A 76 24.03 -17.59 18.22
N GLY A 77 23.13 -18.43 17.68
CA GLY A 77 22.33 -19.38 18.44
C GLY A 77 20.89 -18.97 18.75
N HIS A 78 20.42 -17.78 18.35
CA HIS A 78 19.01 -17.39 18.55
C HIS A 78 18.07 -18.29 17.74
N ILE A 79 17.10 -18.89 18.42
CA ILE A 79 16.06 -19.74 17.85
C ILE A 79 14.90 -18.84 17.38
N LEU A 80 14.33 -19.08 16.20
CA LEU A 80 13.25 -18.24 15.65
C LEU A 80 11.86 -18.82 15.91
N ASN A 81 10.88 -17.93 16.14
CA ASN A 81 9.45 -18.25 16.13
C ASN A 81 8.82 -17.87 14.78
N PRO A 82 7.90 -18.69 14.25
CA PRO A 82 7.31 -19.86 14.90
C PRO A 82 8.20 -21.13 14.82
N PRO A 83 8.14 -22.05 15.80
CA PRO A 83 8.82 -23.34 15.72
C PRO A 83 8.24 -24.25 14.62
N VAL A 84 9.12 -24.93 13.89
CA VAL A 84 8.76 -25.95 12.88
C VAL A 84 9.32 -27.30 13.29
N ILE A 85 8.45 -28.30 13.36
CA ILE A 85 8.77 -29.71 13.57
C ILE A 85 8.51 -30.43 12.25
N ILE A 86 9.49 -31.18 11.75
CA ILE A 86 9.31 -31.99 10.54
C ILE A 86 8.91 -33.40 10.96
N VAL A 87 7.85 -33.92 10.35
CA VAL A 87 7.29 -35.24 10.64
C VAL A 87 7.33 -36.08 9.38
N GLY A 88 8.30 -36.99 9.30
CA GLY A 88 8.42 -37.96 8.22
C GLY A 88 7.46 -39.13 8.44
N THR A 89 6.44 -39.28 7.61
CA THR A 89 5.46 -40.38 7.63
C THR A 89 5.82 -41.46 6.61
N GLY A 90 5.11 -42.59 6.62
CA GLY A 90 5.30 -43.66 5.64
C GLY A 90 6.57 -44.52 5.86
N ILE A 91 7.21 -44.43 7.03
CA ILE A 91 8.38 -45.27 7.35
C ILE A 91 8.06 -46.78 7.28
N ASP A 92 6.81 -47.16 7.49
CA ASP A 92 6.36 -48.55 7.41
C ASP A 92 6.25 -49.10 5.99
N LYS A 93 6.13 -48.21 4.99
CA LYS A 93 6.18 -48.57 3.57
C LYS A 93 7.60 -48.92 3.12
N ILE A 94 8.61 -48.55 3.92
CA ILE A 94 10.02 -48.82 3.65
C ILE A 94 10.43 -50.16 4.27
N PRO A 95 11.11 -51.04 3.51
CA PRO A 95 11.66 -52.29 4.01
C PRO A 95 12.52 -52.08 5.26
N GLY A 96 12.38 -52.97 6.24
CA GLY A 96 12.97 -52.78 7.59
C GLY A 96 14.49 -52.58 7.59
N ASN A 97 15.20 -53.25 6.69
CA ASN A 97 16.64 -53.11 6.44
C ASN A 97 17.02 -51.70 5.94
N ASP A 98 16.15 -51.05 5.16
CA ASP A 98 16.45 -49.78 4.48
C ASP A 98 15.97 -48.55 5.28
N ARG A 99 15.14 -48.75 6.30
CA ARG A 99 14.58 -47.66 7.13
C ARG A 99 15.65 -46.77 7.75
N LYS A 100 16.71 -47.35 8.29
CA LYS A 100 17.79 -46.60 8.94
C LYS A 100 18.55 -45.73 7.93
N GLU A 101 18.85 -46.31 6.76
CA GLU A 101 19.50 -45.60 5.67
C GLU A 101 18.64 -44.45 5.15
N ARG A 102 17.33 -44.68 4.93
CA ARG A 102 16.41 -43.63 4.48
C ARG A 102 16.33 -42.48 5.47
N LYS A 103 16.18 -42.75 6.78
CA LYS A 103 16.16 -41.71 7.82
C LYS A 103 17.45 -40.88 7.78
N LEU A 104 18.61 -41.54 7.67
CA LEU A 104 19.90 -40.86 7.61
C LEU A 104 20.03 -40.00 6.34
N LYS A 105 19.63 -40.54 5.19
CA LYS A 105 19.62 -39.81 3.90
C LYS A 105 18.73 -38.58 3.97
N PHE A 106 17.55 -38.69 4.56
CA PHE A 106 16.62 -37.57 4.77
C PHE A 106 17.21 -36.50 5.69
N ILE A 107 17.78 -36.88 6.84
CA ILE A 107 18.42 -35.93 7.78
C ILE A 107 19.62 -35.24 7.13
N LYS A 108 20.42 -35.98 6.36
CA LYS A 108 21.56 -35.42 5.64
C LYS A 108 21.10 -34.39 4.62
N HIS A 109 20.12 -34.74 3.78
CA HIS A 109 19.54 -33.82 2.78
C HIS A 109 18.99 -32.55 3.44
N LEU A 110 18.23 -32.70 4.52
CA LEU A 110 17.74 -31.59 5.34
C LEU A 110 18.85 -30.68 5.86
N THR A 111 19.94 -31.28 6.34
CA THR A 111 21.06 -30.53 6.90
C THR A 111 21.80 -29.78 5.79
N ASP A 112 22.04 -30.45 4.66
CA ASP A 112 22.75 -29.89 3.52
C ASP A 112 21.97 -28.71 2.91
N THR A 113 20.66 -28.85 2.69
CA THR A 113 19.79 -27.79 2.16
C THR A 113 19.75 -26.55 3.07
N MET A 114 19.78 -26.75 4.40
CA MET A 114 19.44 -25.68 5.34
C MET A 114 20.62 -25.10 6.13
N SER A 115 21.82 -25.70 6.05
CA SER A 115 22.95 -25.43 6.96
C SER A 115 23.39 -23.95 7.08
N THR A 116 23.06 -23.11 6.11
CA THR A 116 23.52 -21.71 6.02
C THR A 116 22.40 -20.66 6.09
N GLN A 117 21.14 -21.08 6.10
CA GLN A 117 20.02 -20.16 5.92
C GLN A 117 19.41 -19.70 7.26
N PRO A 118 18.98 -18.43 7.40
CA PRO A 118 18.32 -17.93 8.62
C PRO A 118 17.11 -18.77 9.03
N LYS A 119 16.32 -19.22 8.05
CA LYS A 119 15.10 -20.02 8.25
C LYS A 119 15.35 -21.38 8.93
N ARG A 120 16.58 -21.91 8.91
CA ARG A 120 16.94 -23.13 9.66
C ARG A 120 16.74 -23.01 11.16
N ARG A 121 16.72 -21.78 11.69
CA ARG A 121 16.47 -21.48 13.11
C ARG A 121 15.01 -21.69 13.52
N HIS A 122 14.08 -21.87 12.57
CA HIS A 122 12.72 -22.35 12.86
C HIS A 122 12.67 -23.86 13.10
N PHE A 123 13.54 -24.62 12.43
CA PHE A 123 13.54 -26.07 12.56
C PHE A 123 14.03 -26.52 13.94
N ARG A 124 13.30 -27.45 14.57
CA ARG A 124 13.65 -28.07 15.85
C ARG A 124 14.28 -29.45 15.64
N LYS A 125 13.44 -30.48 15.57
CA LYS A 125 13.82 -31.90 15.49
C LYS A 125 12.92 -32.61 14.48
N PRO A 126 13.45 -33.57 13.70
CA PRO A 126 12.62 -34.43 12.87
C PRO A 126 12.07 -35.62 13.68
N TYR A 127 10.82 -36.00 13.43
CA TYR A 127 10.20 -37.23 13.93
C TYR A 127 9.87 -38.15 12.75
N PHE A 128 10.00 -39.46 12.93
CA PHE A 128 9.66 -40.44 11.90
C PHE A 128 8.59 -41.38 12.41
N LEU A 129 7.41 -41.33 11.80
CA LEU A 129 6.22 -42.02 12.24
C LEU A 129 5.77 -43.06 11.22
N SER A 130 5.20 -44.14 11.72
CA SER A 130 4.46 -45.10 10.90
C SER A 130 3.01 -44.68 10.76
N ASN A 131 2.43 -44.97 9.60
CA ASN A 131 1.01 -44.83 9.33
C ASN A 131 0.20 -46.06 9.77
N LYS A 132 0.86 -47.14 10.22
CA LYS A 132 0.19 -48.30 10.84
C LYS A 132 -0.28 -47.95 12.25
N PHE A 133 -1.21 -48.75 12.78
CA PHE A 133 -1.95 -48.45 14.01
C PHE A 133 -1.07 -47.94 15.18
N PRO A 134 -1.60 -47.02 16.03
CA PRO A 134 -0.84 -46.36 17.10
C PRO A 134 -0.19 -47.30 18.14
N SER A 135 -0.57 -48.58 18.17
CA SER A 135 -0.03 -49.57 19.12
C SER A 135 1.46 -49.81 18.93
N ASP A 136 1.96 -49.75 17.69
CA ASP A 136 3.31 -50.19 17.34
C ASP A 136 4.36 -49.06 17.44
N TYR A 137 3.92 -47.80 17.53
CA TYR A 137 4.76 -46.59 17.56
C TYR A 137 4.29 -45.59 18.62
N LYS A 138 3.70 -46.10 19.71
CA LYS A 138 3.11 -45.27 20.78
C LYS A 138 4.14 -44.33 21.41
N GLU A 139 5.40 -44.74 21.47
CA GLU A 139 6.49 -43.96 22.07
C GLU A 139 6.84 -42.72 21.23
N GLU A 140 7.02 -42.86 19.92
CA GLU A 140 7.34 -41.72 19.04
C GLU A 140 6.21 -40.70 18.98
N PHE A 141 4.95 -41.16 18.97
CA PHE A 141 3.79 -40.27 19.08
C PHE A 141 3.74 -39.56 20.44
N LEU A 142 4.08 -40.26 21.53
CA LEU A 142 4.14 -39.66 22.87
C LEU A 142 5.25 -38.62 22.96
N GLU A 143 6.42 -38.89 22.40
CA GLU A 143 7.52 -37.94 22.33
C GLU A 143 7.14 -36.70 21.52
N LEU A 144 6.56 -36.87 20.33
CA LEU A 144 6.10 -35.75 19.51
C LEU A 144 5.09 -34.88 20.27
N ARG A 145 4.09 -35.49 20.93
CA ARG A 145 3.10 -34.75 21.75
C ARG A 145 3.76 -33.96 22.88
N LYS A 146 4.72 -34.57 23.59
CA LYS A 146 5.47 -33.88 24.67
C LYS A 146 6.27 -32.71 24.12
N ASP A 147 6.88 -32.86 22.95
CA ASP A 147 7.69 -31.81 22.34
C ASP A 147 6.83 -30.67 21.81
N ILE A 148 5.69 -30.96 21.15
CA ILE A 148 4.71 -29.94 20.77
C ILE A 148 4.30 -29.11 21.98
N LEU A 149 3.92 -29.76 23.09
CA LEU A 149 3.54 -29.05 24.32
C LEU A 149 4.67 -28.20 24.87
N ARG A 150 5.91 -28.71 24.86
CA ARG A 150 7.09 -27.95 25.30
C ARG A 150 7.30 -26.72 24.42
N LYS A 151 7.18 -26.85 23.10
CA LYS A 151 7.34 -25.74 22.16
C LYS A 151 6.21 -24.72 22.24
N ALA A 152 4.98 -25.16 22.50
CA ALA A 152 3.87 -24.25 22.75
C ALA A 152 4.10 -23.38 23.99
N LYS A 153 4.68 -23.96 25.06
CA LYS A 153 5.08 -23.22 26.27
C LYS A 153 6.19 -22.21 26.03
N ASP A 154 7.05 -22.43 25.03
CA ASP A 154 8.13 -21.51 24.67
C ASP A 154 7.63 -20.29 23.84
N LEU A 155 6.35 -20.27 23.42
CA LEU A 155 5.79 -19.17 22.62
C LEU A 155 5.49 -17.94 23.49
N SER A 156 5.66 -16.75 22.90
CA SER A 156 5.52 -15.47 23.62
C SER A 156 4.12 -15.20 24.17
N ASN A 157 3.09 -15.82 23.60
CA ASN A 157 1.70 -15.66 24.05
C ASN A 157 1.28 -16.66 25.14
N TRP A 158 2.14 -17.60 25.55
CA TRP A 158 1.75 -18.64 26.51
C TRP A 158 1.49 -18.10 27.93
N GLU A 159 2.27 -17.11 28.38
CA GLU A 159 2.14 -16.47 29.70
C GLU A 159 1.55 -15.06 29.61
N GLU A 160 0.80 -14.77 28.55
CA GLU A 160 0.14 -13.47 28.38
C GLU A 160 -0.96 -13.29 29.41
N ASN A 161 -0.95 -12.15 30.13
CA ASN A 161 -1.98 -11.83 31.11
C ASN A 161 -3.25 -11.37 30.39
N LEU A 162 -4.29 -12.22 30.40
CA LEU A 162 -5.60 -11.89 29.84
C LEU A 162 -6.57 -11.45 30.94
N PRO A 163 -7.50 -10.53 30.66
CA PRO A 163 -8.58 -10.21 31.59
C PRO A 163 -9.41 -11.46 31.92
N ALA A 164 -9.63 -11.75 33.19
CA ALA A 164 -10.38 -12.95 33.61
C ALA A 164 -11.79 -13.05 32.98
N ARG A 165 -12.44 -11.92 32.73
CA ARG A 165 -13.74 -11.86 32.04
C ARG A 165 -13.70 -12.32 30.58
N TRP A 166 -12.55 -12.24 29.90
CA TRP A 166 -12.38 -12.78 28.56
C TRP A 166 -12.54 -14.30 28.58
N VAL A 167 -12.00 -15.00 29.58
CA VAL A 167 -12.17 -16.45 29.75
C VAL A 167 -13.64 -16.82 30.00
N VAL A 168 -14.38 -15.99 30.74
CA VAL A 168 -15.82 -16.21 30.98
C VAL A 168 -16.60 -16.04 29.68
N LEU A 169 -16.30 -15.01 28.90
CA LEU A 169 -16.94 -14.77 27.60
C LEU A 169 -16.55 -15.81 26.55
N GLU A 170 -15.29 -16.22 26.50
CA GLU A 170 -14.79 -17.31 25.67
C GLU A 170 -15.59 -18.58 25.94
N LYS A 171 -15.77 -18.95 27.22
CA LYS A 171 -16.64 -20.07 27.57
C LYS A 171 -18.07 -19.83 27.09
N ALA A 172 -18.67 -18.68 27.36
CA ALA A 172 -20.05 -18.40 26.93
C ALA A 172 -20.25 -18.45 25.40
N ILE A 173 -19.23 -18.11 24.61
CA ILE A 173 -19.27 -18.08 23.14
C ILE A 173 -18.88 -19.45 22.54
N LEU A 174 -17.80 -20.07 23.02
CA LEU A 174 -17.19 -21.27 22.43
C LEU A 174 -17.58 -22.57 23.14
N HIS A 175 -18.05 -22.51 24.38
CA HIS A 175 -18.34 -23.69 25.21
C HIS A 175 -19.75 -23.61 25.79
N ASN A 176 -20.68 -24.39 25.23
CA ASN A 176 -21.97 -24.62 25.85
C ASN A 176 -21.77 -25.26 27.23
N ASP A 177 -21.82 -24.46 28.31
CA ASP A 177 -21.92 -24.99 29.66
C ASP A 177 -23.25 -25.74 29.73
N GLY A 178 -23.19 -27.08 29.79
CA GLY A 178 -24.30 -28.03 29.71
C GLY A 178 -25.34 -27.95 30.83
N LYS A 179 -25.67 -26.76 31.32
CA LYS A 179 -26.63 -26.47 32.38
C LYS A 179 -27.52 -25.30 31.98
N GLY A 180 -28.42 -25.52 31.04
CA GLY A 180 -29.58 -24.64 30.87
C GLY A 180 -30.14 -24.57 29.46
N LYS A 181 -31.17 -25.39 29.20
CA LYS A 181 -32.23 -25.24 28.19
C LYS A 181 -32.01 -24.13 27.12
N MET A 182 -31.16 -24.43 26.15
CA MET A 182 -31.43 -24.12 24.74
C MET A 182 -31.29 -25.43 23.97
N SER A 183 -32.43 -26.06 23.74
CA SER A 183 -32.57 -27.28 22.96
C SER A 183 -32.25 -27.04 21.48
N ALA A 184 -31.46 -27.94 20.89
CA ALA A 184 -31.30 -28.26 19.45
C ALA A 184 -30.05 -27.79 18.67
N CYS A 185 -29.02 -27.20 19.28
CA CYS A 185 -27.78 -26.85 18.56
C CYS A 185 -26.50 -27.42 19.22
N GLU A 186 -26.36 -28.74 19.21
CA GLU A 186 -25.03 -29.33 18.95
C GLU A 186 -24.58 -28.81 17.56
N ASN A 187 -23.35 -28.31 17.40
CA ASN A 187 -22.80 -27.66 16.18
C ASN A 187 -23.17 -26.19 15.88
N ARG A 188 -22.86 -25.26 16.80
CA ARG A 188 -22.88 -23.84 16.47
C ARG A 188 -21.56 -23.38 15.82
N LYS A 189 -21.53 -23.27 14.49
CA LYS A 189 -20.33 -22.88 13.72
C LYS A 189 -20.16 -21.37 13.55
N VAL A 190 -21.27 -20.62 13.65
CA VAL A 190 -21.32 -19.17 13.46
C VAL A 190 -22.29 -18.55 14.49
N ILE A 191 -22.00 -17.35 14.97
CA ILE A 191 -22.92 -16.51 15.75
C ILE A 191 -23.05 -15.13 15.10
N LEU A 192 -24.12 -14.41 15.45
CA LEU A 192 -24.25 -13.00 15.12
C LEU A 192 -23.44 -12.14 16.09
N TYR A 193 -22.92 -11.01 15.63
CA TYR A 193 -22.23 -10.07 16.52
C TYR A 193 -23.15 -9.47 17.58
N THR A 194 -24.41 -9.20 17.25
CA THR A 194 -25.42 -8.75 18.23
C THR A 194 -25.63 -9.75 19.36
N GLU A 195 -25.47 -11.04 19.07
CA GLU A 195 -25.51 -12.07 20.08
C GLU A 195 -24.24 -12.12 20.92
N ALA A 196 -23.06 -11.97 20.30
CA ALA A 196 -21.81 -11.80 21.03
C ALA A 196 -21.87 -10.59 21.97
N GLN A 197 -22.50 -9.49 21.54
CA GLN A 197 -22.77 -8.33 22.39
C GLN A 197 -23.65 -8.68 23.58
N CYS A 198 -24.77 -9.38 23.36
CA CYS A 198 -25.66 -9.82 24.44
C CYS A 198 -24.93 -10.72 25.46
N LEU A 199 -24.06 -11.62 24.99
CA LEU A 199 -23.24 -12.47 25.85
C LEU A 199 -22.19 -11.67 26.63
N ALA A 200 -21.54 -10.69 25.98
CA ALA A 200 -20.57 -9.82 26.62
C ALA A 200 -21.21 -8.93 27.70
N ASP A 201 -22.41 -8.39 27.44
CA ASP A 201 -23.21 -7.64 28.43
C ASP A 201 -23.51 -8.51 29.66
N LYS A 202 -23.93 -9.76 29.46
CA LYS A 202 -24.14 -10.73 30.56
C LYS A 202 -22.84 -11.05 31.33
N CYS A 203 -21.69 -10.98 30.65
CA CYS A 203 -20.37 -11.17 31.25
C CYS A 203 -19.79 -9.88 31.87
N SER A 204 -20.60 -8.83 32.05
CA SER A 204 -20.19 -7.54 32.65
C SER A 204 -19.09 -6.82 31.88
N PHE A 205 -19.07 -6.94 30.54
CA PHE A 205 -18.20 -6.11 29.70
C PHE A 205 -18.75 -4.67 29.66
N PRO A 206 -17.89 -3.64 29.83
CA PRO A 206 -18.32 -2.26 29.74
C PRO A 206 -18.51 -1.84 28.27
N ASN A 207 -19.47 -0.93 28.03
CA ASN A 207 -19.62 -0.19 26.76
C ASN A 207 -19.67 -1.08 25.50
N VAL A 208 -20.29 -2.27 25.58
CA VAL A 208 -20.32 -3.28 24.49
C VAL A 208 -20.93 -2.76 23.18
N GLN A 209 -21.76 -1.72 23.27
CA GLN A 209 -22.40 -1.06 22.13
C GLN A 209 -21.46 -0.10 21.37
N GLN A 210 -20.31 0.28 21.95
CA GLN A 210 -19.34 1.19 21.31
C GLN A 210 -18.41 0.42 20.36
N GLU A 211 -17.95 1.07 19.27
CA GLU A 211 -16.97 0.46 18.36
C GLU A 211 -15.62 0.17 19.02
N THR A 212 -15.24 0.96 20.02
CA THR A 212 -14.03 0.77 20.82
C THR A 212 -14.23 -0.17 22.00
N SER A 213 -15.33 -0.92 22.02
CA SER A 213 -15.64 -1.84 23.11
C SER A 213 -14.54 -2.88 23.33
N GLU A 214 -14.43 -3.30 24.58
CA GLU A 214 -13.54 -4.38 24.96
C GLU A 214 -13.89 -5.70 24.25
N LEU A 215 -15.15 -5.91 23.87
CA LEU A 215 -15.58 -7.04 23.04
C LEU A 215 -14.80 -7.08 21.71
N ASN A 216 -14.62 -5.96 21.03
CA ASN A 216 -13.84 -5.95 19.78
C ASN A 216 -12.37 -6.27 20.01
N SER A 217 -11.82 -5.92 21.17
CA SER A 217 -10.44 -6.30 21.52
C SER A 217 -10.35 -7.81 21.79
N PHE A 218 -11.34 -8.37 22.49
CA PHE A 218 -11.49 -9.81 22.70
C PHE A 218 -11.61 -10.56 21.36
N LEU A 219 -12.52 -10.16 20.47
CA LEU A 219 -12.71 -10.84 19.18
C LEU A 219 -11.47 -10.75 18.28
N LYS A 220 -10.77 -9.62 18.28
CA LYS A 220 -9.49 -9.47 17.57
C LYS A 220 -8.41 -10.37 18.15
N TYR A 221 -8.38 -10.55 19.47
CA TYR A 221 -7.46 -11.46 20.12
C TYR A 221 -7.75 -12.91 19.74
N GLU A 222 -9.00 -13.37 19.89
CA GLU A 222 -9.44 -14.71 19.52
C GLU A 222 -9.19 -15.01 18.03
N HIS A 223 -9.40 -14.01 17.16
CA HIS A 223 -9.06 -14.11 15.74
C HIS A 223 -7.56 -14.26 15.51
N ALA A 224 -6.73 -13.46 16.19
CA ALA A 224 -5.28 -13.48 16.02
C ALA A 224 -4.63 -14.79 16.51
N ILE A 225 -5.25 -15.48 17.47
CA ILE A 225 -4.80 -16.82 17.91
C ILE A 225 -5.47 -17.97 17.14
N GLY A 226 -6.39 -17.66 16.22
CA GLY A 226 -7.03 -18.64 15.34
C GLY A 226 -8.12 -19.47 16.02
N ASN A 227 -8.69 -19.01 17.13
CA ASN A 227 -9.84 -19.65 17.77
C ASN A 227 -11.14 -19.34 17.03
N ILE A 228 -11.26 -18.13 16.46
CA ILE A 228 -12.42 -17.67 15.69
C ILE A 228 -11.97 -16.97 14.40
N VAL A 229 -12.91 -16.69 13.50
CA VAL A 229 -12.70 -15.75 12.39
C VAL A 229 -13.63 -14.55 12.55
N PHE A 230 -13.04 -13.36 12.64
CA PHE A 230 -13.75 -12.10 12.81
C PHE A 230 -13.10 -11.00 11.97
N PHE A 231 -13.89 -10.39 11.10
CA PHE A 231 -13.50 -9.20 10.32
C PHE A 231 -14.34 -8.02 10.77
N LYS A 232 -13.71 -6.87 11.05
CA LYS A 232 -14.43 -5.66 11.47
C LYS A 232 -15.28 -5.11 10.32
N GLU A 233 -14.92 -5.42 9.08
CA GLU A 233 -15.58 -4.98 7.86
C GLU A 233 -16.87 -5.76 7.62
N VAL A 234 -16.94 -7.02 8.08
CA VAL A 234 -18.09 -7.92 7.96
C VAL A 234 -18.61 -8.25 9.36
N LYS A 235 -19.04 -7.21 10.09
CA LYS A 235 -19.38 -7.31 11.52
C LYS A 235 -20.55 -8.22 11.83
N GLU A 236 -21.39 -8.60 10.86
CA GLU A 236 -22.66 -9.24 11.17
C GLU A 236 -22.47 -10.63 11.80
N TYR A 237 -21.44 -11.37 11.41
CA TYR A 237 -21.22 -12.74 11.86
C TYR A 237 -19.79 -13.00 12.32
N ILE A 238 -19.66 -13.90 13.28
CA ILE A 238 -18.41 -14.39 13.84
C ILE A 238 -18.38 -15.91 13.62
N VAL A 239 -17.34 -16.40 12.95
CA VAL A 239 -17.14 -17.85 12.78
C VAL A 239 -16.47 -18.40 14.02
N LEU A 240 -17.15 -19.31 14.70
CA LEU A 240 -16.66 -19.97 15.93
C LEU A 240 -15.81 -21.21 15.65
N ASP A 241 -15.90 -21.73 14.43
CA ASP A 241 -15.17 -22.92 14.00
C ASP A 241 -14.39 -22.62 12.71
N PRO A 242 -13.11 -22.25 12.84
CA PRO A 242 -12.22 -22.04 11.69
C PRO A 242 -12.02 -23.27 10.81
N GLU A 243 -12.07 -24.50 11.37
CA GLU A 243 -11.93 -25.73 10.59
C GLU A 243 -13.15 -25.94 9.68
N TRP A 244 -14.35 -25.70 10.22
CA TRP A 244 -15.58 -25.66 9.42
C TRP A 244 -15.47 -24.67 8.26
N LEU A 245 -14.90 -23.48 8.49
CA LEU A 245 -14.71 -22.50 7.41
C LEU A 245 -13.73 -22.98 6.34
N VAL A 246 -12.65 -23.65 6.74
CA VAL A 246 -11.70 -24.25 5.81
C VAL A 246 -12.39 -25.32 4.95
N ASP A 247 -13.24 -26.15 5.55
CA ASP A 247 -14.05 -27.13 4.82
C ASP A 247 -15.02 -26.46 3.84
N VAL A 248 -15.67 -25.36 4.24
CA VAL A 248 -16.50 -24.55 3.34
C VAL A 248 -15.68 -24.06 2.15
N PHE A 249 -14.53 -23.42 2.39
CA PHE A 249 -13.67 -22.94 1.31
C PHE A 249 -13.18 -24.07 0.42
N ARG A 250 -12.87 -25.24 0.98
CA ARG A 250 -12.46 -26.44 0.24
C ARG A 250 -13.50 -26.84 -0.81
N CYS A 251 -14.78 -26.66 -0.52
CA CYS A 251 -15.87 -26.95 -1.46
C CYS A 251 -15.82 -26.05 -2.70
N PHE A 252 -15.41 -24.78 -2.57
CA PHE A 252 -15.31 -23.84 -3.68
C PHE A 252 -14.05 -24.02 -4.52
N VAL A 253 -12.97 -24.58 -3.94
CA VAL A 253 -11.64 -24.65 -4.59
C VAL A 253 -11.24 -26.05 -5.07
N SER A 254 -11.80 -27.12 -4.53
CA SER A 254 -11.42 -28.50 -4.88
C SER A 254 -12.43 -29.15 -5.81
N HIS A 255 -11.95 -29.59 -6.98
CA HIS A 255 -12.77 -30.33 -7.96
C HIS A 255 -12.99 -31.79 -7.53
N ASP A 256 -12.14 -32.34 -6.66
CA ASP A 256 -12.14 -33.75 -6.24
C ASP A 256 -13.38 -34.14 -5.41
N TYR A 257 -14.13 -33.17 -4.89
CA TYR A 257 -15.44 -33.41 -4.27
C TYR A 257 -16.59 -33.59 -5.27
N ASN A 258 -16.32 -33.49 -6.58
CA ASN A 258 -17.33 -33.49 -7.63
C ASN A 258 -17.10 -34.62 -8.65
N ASN A 259 -17.41 -35.86 -8.24
CA ASN A 259 -17.58 -37.00 -9.16
C ASN A 259 -18.95 -37.00 -9.89
N ASP A 260 -19.78 -35.98 -9.69
CA ASP A 260 -21.09 -35.86 -10.34
C ASP A 260 -21.01 -34.98 -11.59
N THR A 261 -21.67 -35.42 -12.66
CA THR A 261 -21.90 -34.71 -13.92
C THR A 261 -22.64 -33.38 -13.76
N LEU A 262 -23.14 -33.06 -12.57
CA LEU A 262 -23.87 -31.82 -12.26
C LEU A 262 -22.88 -30.67 -12.03
N GLY A 263 -22.97 -29.63 -12.87
CA GLY A 263 -22.16 -28.43 -12.76
C GLY A 263 -20.88 -28.42 -13.61
N MET A 264 -20.64 -29.43 -14.47
CA MET A 264 -19.38 -29.53 -15.23
C MET A 264 -19.16 -28.34 -16.16
N ILE A 265 -20.22 -27.82 -16.79
CA ILE A 265 -20.14 -26.64 -17.66
C ILE A 265 -19.75 -25.42 -16.83
N GLU A 266 -20.39 -25.20 -15.69
CA GLU A 266 -20.11 -24.08 -14.80
C GLU A 266 -18.70 -24.17 -14.19
N TRP A 267 -18.22 -25.39 -13.89
CA TRP A 267 -16.84 -25.64 -13.49
C TRP A 267 -15.85 -25.33 -14.60
N GLU A 268 -16.18 -25.65 -15.86
CA GLU A 268 -15.36 -25.32 -17.01
C GLU A 268 -15.31 -23.81 -17.23
N VAL A 269 -16.45 -23.11 -17.10
CA VAL A 269 -16.55 -21.65 -17.15
C VAL A 269 -15.69 -21.01 -16.05
N LEU A 270 -15.83 -21.46 -14.80
CA LEU A 270 -15.00 -21.00 -13.68
C LEU A 270 -13.52 -21.27 -13.93
N SER A 271 -13.19 -22.47 -14.40
CA SER A 271 -11.81 -22.86 -14.66
C SER A 271 -11.20 -22.09 -15.85
N LYS A 272 -11.98 -21.72 -16.85
CA LYS A 272 -11.50 -20.99 -18.02
C LYS A 272 -11.42 -19.50 -17.75
N THR A 273 -12.51 -18.91 -17.26
CA THR A 273 -12.72 -17.45 -17.18
C THR A 273 -12.56 -16.88 -15.78
N GLY A 274 -12.64 -17.72 -14.74
CA GLY A 274 -12.69 -17.30 -13.35
C GLY A 274 -14.09 -16.87 -12.90
N LYS A 275 -15.09 -16.81 -13.79
CA LYS A 275 -16.45 -16.41 -13.43
C LYS A 275 -17.10 -17.48 -12.55
N LEU A 276 -17.57 -17.07 -11.38
CA LEU A 276 -18.31 -17.91 -10.45
C LEU A 276 -19.81 -17.67 -10.64
N GLU A 277 -20.49 -18.60 -11.31
CA GLU A 277 -21.92 -18.48 -11.60
C GLU A 277 -22.77 -18.81 -10.36
N ASP A 278 -23.90 -18.11 -10.21
CA ASP A 278 -24.82 -18.32 -9.08
C ASP A 278 -25.33 -19.76 -9.00
N THR A 279 -25.56 -20.42 -10.15
CA THR A 279 -25.97 -21.83 -10.23
C THR A 279 -24.93 -22.77 -9.61
N LEU A 280 -23.64 -22.49 -9.84
CA LEU A 280 -22.55 -23.25 -9.22
C LEU A 280 -22.47 -22.97 -7.71
N ILE A 281 -22.67 -21.73 -7.28
CA ILE A 281 -22.74 -21.37 -5.85
C ILE A 281 -23.87 -22.15 -5.17
N GLU A 282 -25.08 -22.12 -5.70
CA GLU A 282 -26.22 -22.85 -5.11
C GLU A 282 -25.96 -24.36 -5.06
N THR A 283 -25.40 -24.92 -6.14
CA THR A 283 -25.04 -26.34 -6.19
C THR A 283 -24.01 -26.70 -5.12
N LEU A 284 -22.96 -25.88 -4.95
CA LEU A 284 -21.92 -26.08 -3.93
C LEU A 284 -22.48 -25.98 -2.51
N LEU A 285 -23.33 -24.99 -2.25
CA LEU A 285 -23.96 -24.80 -0.93
C LEU A 285 -24.92 -25.94 -0.56
N GLN A 286 -25.57 -26.56 -1.55
CA GLN A 286 -26.46 -27.71 -1.35
C GLN A 286 -25.72 -29.04 -1.21
N LYS A 287 -24.53 -29.18 -1.82
CA LYS A 287 -23.73 -30.42 -1.81
C LYS A 287 -23.16 -30.79 -0.45
N VAL A 288 -23.15 -29.87 0.52
CA VAL A 288 -22.71 -30.17 1.88
C VAL A 288 -23.82 -29.87 2.90
N PRO A 289 -24.88 -30.71 2.95
CA PRO A 289 -26.04 -30.49 3.81
C PRO A 289 -25.69 -30.38 5.29
N CYS A 290 -24.62 -31.05 5.74
CA CYS A 290 -24.15 -30.99 7.12
C CYS A 290 -23.62 -29.61 7.53
N LEU A 291 -23.33 -28.72 6.58
CA LEU A 291 -22.83 -27.37 6.84
C LEU A 291 -23.94 -26.29 6.80
N ASN A 292 -25.17 -26.62 6.36
CA ASN A 292 -26.34 -25.72 6.31
C ASN A 292 -26.06 -24.32 5.71
N LEU A 293 -25.27 -24.29 4.63
CA LEU A 293 -24.64 -23.07 4.13
C LEU A 293 -25.61 -22.12 3.41
N THR A 294 -26.75 -22.62 2.92
CA THR A 294 -27.74 -21.83 2.17
C THR A 294 -28.25 -20.64 2.98
N LYS A 295 -28.41 -20.79 4.31
CA LYS A 295 -28.83 -19.69 5.20
C LYS A 295 -27.78 -18.60 5.39
N HIS A 296 -26.52 -18.90 5.06
CA HIS A 296 -25.37 -18.01 5.24
C HIS A 296 -24.74 -17.59 3.92
N LYS A 297 -25.37 -17.83 2.76
CA LYS A 297 -24.82 -17.54 1.42
C LYS A 297 -24.21 -16.13 1.33
N HIS A 298 -24.98 -15.11 1.70
CA HIS A 298 -24.53 -13.71 1.62
C HIS A 298 -23.25 -13.48 2.43
N TYR A 299 -23.28 -13.87 3.71
CA TYR A 299 -22.14 -13.74 4.61
C TYR A 299 -20.91 -14.52 4.12
N LEU A 300 -21.10 -15.74 3.64
CA LEU A 300 -20.01 -16.56 3.11
C LEU A 300 -19.33 -15.88 1.91
N LEU A 301 -20.10 -15.26 1.03
CA LEU A 301 -19.55 -14.51 -0.10
C LEU A 301 -18.80 -13.26 0.36
N GLU A 302 -19.33 -12.49 1.32
CA GLU A 302 -18.60 -11.35 1.89
C GLU A 302 -17.30 -11.79 2.57
N LEU A 303 -17.33 -12.90 3.29
CA LEU A 303 -16.17 -13.49 3.91
C LEU A 303 -15.15 -13.91 2.85
N MET A 304 -15.56 -14.64 1.81
CA MET A 304 -14.68 -15.01 0.70
C MET A 304 -14.09 -13.79 -0.02
N GLU A 305 -14.82 -12.68 -0.12
CA GLU A 305 -14.32 -11.42 -0.66
C GLU A 305 -13.24 -10.81 0.26
N GLU A 306 -13.46 -10.80 1.58
CA GLU A 306 -12.46 -10.32 2.55
C GLU A 306 -11.19 -11.18 2.60
N PHE A 307 -11.33 -12.49 2.42
CA PHE A 307 -10.20 -13.41 2.23
C PHE A 307 -9.54 -13.24 0.86
N GLY A 308 -10.05 -12.39 -0.03
CA GLY A 308 -9.53 -12.22 -1.39
C GLY A 308 -9.61 -13.48 -2.24
N ILE A 309 -10.54 -14.38 -1.93
CA ILE A 309 -10.80 -15.58 -2.73
C ILE A 309 -11.60 -15.18 -3.97
N ILE A 310 -12.63 -14.36 -3.76
CA ILE A 310 -13.48 -13.82 -4.82
C ILE A 310 -13.36 -12.30 -4.92
N VAL A 311 -13.80 -11.77 -6.05
CA VAL A 311 -13.82 -10.33 -6.33
C VAL A 311 -14.97 -9.96 -7.26
N LYS A 312 -15.56 -8.80 -7.03
CA LYS A 312 -16.50 -8.14 -7.95
C LYS A 312 -15.74 -7.07 -8.75
N PRO A 313 -15.58 -7.21 -10.07
CA PRO A 313 -14.84 -6.24 -10.87
C PRO A 313 -15.50 -4.88 -10.90
N LYS A 314 -14.71 -3.80 -10.87
CA LYS A 314 -15.21 -2.41 -10.86
C LYS A 314 -16.23 -2.10 -11.96
N ASN A 315 -15.95 -2.50 -13.20
CA ASN A 315 -16.80 -2.22 -14.37
C ASN A 315 -18.09 -3.05 -14.42
N TYR A 316 -18.17 -4.11 -13.61
CA TYR A 316 -19.26 -5.07 -13.61
C TYR A 316 -19.92 -5.19 -12.22
N ALA A 317 -19.59 -4.29 -11.30
CA ALA A 317 -20.15 -4.27 -9.95
C ALA A 317 -21.68 -4.12 -9.95
N SER A 318 -22.26 -3.47 -10.97
CA SER A 318 -23.71 -3.34 -11.17
C SER A 318 -24.40 -4.63 -11.66
N ARG A 319 -23.64 -5.60 -12.19
CA ARG A 319 -24.18 -6.89 -12.69
C ARG A 319 -24.11 -8.01 -11.67
N ASN A 320 -23.59 -7.76 -10.46
CA ASN A 320 -23.32 -8.77 -9.43
C ASN A 320 -22.44 -9.95 -9.91
N ASP A 321 -21.67 -9.78 -10.99
CA ASP A 321 -20.76 -10.83 -11.46
C ASP A 321 -19.61 -11.03 -10.46
N ILE A 322 -19.40 -12.28 -10.03
CA ILE A 322 -18.36 -12.67 -9.08
C ILE A 322 -17.28 -13.45 -9.83
N TYR A 323 -16.02 -13.15 -9.53
CA TYR A 323 -14.86 -13.83 -10.11
C TYR A 323 -13.97 -14.43 -9.03
N MET A 324 -13.31 -15.54 -9.33
CA MET A 324 -12.41 -16.28 -8.44
C MET A 324 -11.06 -16.51 -9.15
N PRO A 325 -10.14 -15.54 -9.13
CA PRO A 325 -8.92 -15.57 -9.92
C PRO A 325 -8.04 -16.80 -9.66
N CYS A 326 -8.03 -17.31 -8.43
CA CYS A 326 -7.26 -18.50 -8.03
C CYS A 326 -7.80 -19.82 -8.60
N MET A 327 -8.93 -19.82 -9.32
CA MET A 327 -9.50 -21.01 -9.97
C MET A 327 -9.25 -21.08 -11.47
N ILE A 328 -8.75 -19.99 -12.07
CA ILE A 328 -8.43 -19.94 -13.49
C ILE A 328 -7.30 -20.93 -13.77
N LYS A 329 -7.42 -21.71 -14.85
CA LYS A 329 -6.35 -22.59 -15.34
C LYS A 329 -5.17 -21.73 -15.82
N PRO A 330 -3.93 -22.11 -15.49
CA PRO A 330 -2.76 -21.46 -16.05
C PRO A 330 -2.79 -21.45 -17.59
N MET A 331 -2.40 -20.32 -18.17
CA MET A 331 -2.20 -20.13 -19.60
C MET A 331 -0.81 -19.51 -19.80
N PRO A 332 -0.04 -19.91 -20.82
CA PRO A 332 1.27 -19.35 -21.08
C PRO A 332 1.22 -17.84 -21.24
N PHE A 333 2.17 -17.13 -20.61
CA PHE A 333 2.19 -15.67 -20.63
C PHE A 333 2.31 -15.11 -22.05
N GLN A 334 3.07 -15.76 -22.94
CA GLN A 334 3.22 -15.33 -24.32
C GLN A 334 1.90 -15.40 -25.09
N GLU A 335 1.03 -16.36 -24.75
CA GLU A 335 -0.29 -16.47 -25.35
C GLU A 335 -1.17 -15.31 -24.88
N ILE A 336 -1.22 -15.06 -23.57
CA ILE A 336 -1.97 -13.94 -22.99
C ILE A 336 -1.48 -12.60 -23.56
N PHE A 337 -0.17 -12.38 -23.49
CA PHE A 337 0.44 -11.11 -23.91
C PHE A 337 0.38 -10.93 -25.44
N GLY A 338 0.49 -12.03 -26.20
CA GLY A 338 0.31 -12.02 -27.65
C GLY A 338 -1.08 -11.56 -28.07
N ARG A 339 -2.14 -12.01 -27.37
CA ARG A 339 -3.52 -11.54 -27.63
C ARG A 339 -3.65 -10.05 -27.40
N VAL A 340 -3.14 -9.57 -26.27
CA VAL A 340 -3.10 -8.13 -25.98
C VAL A 340 -2.33 -7.42 -27.08
N GLU A 341 -1.14 -7.87 -27.47
CA GLU A 341 -0.31 -7.25 -28.52
C GLU A 341 -0.97 -7.23 -29.92
N VAL A 342 -1.72 -8.28 -30.28
CA VAL A 342 -2.41 -8.42 -31.57
C VAL A 342 -3.61 -7.48 -31.68
N GLU A 343 -4.35 -7.26 -30.59
CA GLU A 343 -5.42 -6.25 -30.54
C GLU A 343 -4.83 -4.81 -30.61
N THR A 344 -3.51 -4.67 -30.45
CA THR A 344 -2.84 -3.41 -30.08
C THR A 344 -1.66 -3.02 -30.99
N LYS A 345 -1.63 -3.52 -32.24
CA LYS A 345 -0.51 -3.52 -33.24
C LYS A 345 0.37 -2.26 -33.39
N LEU A 346 -0.02 -1.09 -32.90
CA LEU A 346 0.75 0.16 -32.89
C LEU A 346 0.87 0.72 -31.45
N CYS A 347 1.44 -0.06 -30.53
CA CYS A 347 1.61 0.36 -29.14
C CYS A 347 3.04 0.77 -28.78
N LYS A 348 3.15 1.86 -28.04
CA LYS A 348 4.36 2.24 -27.32
C LYS A 348 4.40 1.49 -25.99
N LYS A 349 5.53 0.83 -25.73
CA LYS A 349 5.73 -0.03 -24.56
C LYS A 349 6.58 0.72 -23.53
N SER A 350 6.08 0.84 -22.31
CA SER A 350 6.93 1.21 -21.17
C SER A 350 7.94 0.10 -20.86
N SER A 351 8.98 0.45 -20.09
CA SER A 351 9.82 -0.50 -19.38
C SER A 351 8.99 -1.30 -18.36
N TRP A 352 9.49 -2.46 -17.94
CA TRP A 352 8.87 -3.17 -16.82
C TRP A 352 9.30 -2.55 -15.50
N LEU A 353 8.33 -2.27 -14.62
CA LEU A 353 8.55 -2.09 -13.19
C LEU A 353 8.53 -3.46 -12.53
N CYS A 354 9.53 -3.78 -11.71
CA CYS A 354 9.74 -5.10 -11.14
C CYS A 354 9.92 -5.01 -9.61
N LEU A 355 9.05 -5.66 -8.83
CA LEU A 355 9.23 -5.84 -7.39
C LEU A 355 9.82 -7.24 -7.17
N VAL A 356 11.13 -7.30 -6.92
CA VAL A 356 11.89 -8.54 -6.78
C VAL A 356 11.93 -8.92 -5.31
N PHE A 357 11.24 -10.00 -4.95
CA PHE A 357 11.17 -10.52 -3.59
C PHE A 357 12.28 -11.55 -3.35
N ASN A 358 12.76 -11.62 -2.10
CA ASN A 358 13.60 -12.76 -1.67
C ASN A 358 12.80 -14.06 -1.73
N PHE A 359 11.57 -14.00 -1.24
CA PHE A 359 10.55 -15.03 -1.36
C PHE A 359 9.18 -14.34 -1.44
N LEU A 360 8.34 -14.79 -2.36
CA LEU A 360 6.97 -14.30 -2.49
C LEU A 360 5.98 -15.42 -2.11
N PRO A 361 5.24 -15.29 -1.00
CA PRO A 361 4.23 -16.28 -0.64
C PRO A 361 3.19 -16.46 -1.76
N PRO A 362 2.75 -17.70 -2.08
CA PRO A 362 1.87 -17.96 -3.22
C PRO A 362 0.54 -17.19 -3.21
N SER A 363 -0.05 -16.98 -2.03
CA SER A 363 -1.29 -16.21 -1.87
C SER A 363 -1.09 -14.71 -2.10
N TYR A 364 0.13 -14.20 -1.89
CA TYR A 364 0.40 -12.77 -1.79
C TYR A 364 -0.02 -12.00 -3.04
N PHE A 365 0.33 -12.52 -4.22
CA PHE A 365 -0.04 -11.90 -5.48
C PHE A 365 -1.54 -11.99 -5.77
N ASN A 366 -2.23 -13.03 -5.29
CA ASN A 366 -3.68 -13.12 -5.47
C ASN A 366 -4.39 -11.94 -4.78
N HIS A 367 -3.94 -11.50 -3.59
CA HIS A 367 -4.47 -10.29 -2.95
C HIS A 367 -4.14 -9.02 -3.73
N VAL A 368 -2.94 -8.94 -4.31
CA VAL A 368 -2.58 -7.82 -5.20
C VAL A 368 -3.53 -7.79 -6.39
N LEU A 369 -3.71 -8.92 -7.08
CA LEU A 369 -4.58 -9.04 -8.25
C LEU A 369 -6.04 -8.70 -7.91
N VAL A 370 -6.59 -9.26 -6.84
CA VAL A 370 -7.96 -8.98 -6.38
C VAL A 370 -8.16 -7.51 -6.06
N SER A 371 -7.22 -6.87 -5.36
CA SER A 371 -7.30 -5.44 -5.09
C SER A 371 -7.25 -4.60 -6.37
N PHE A 372 -6.41 -4.98 -7.35
CA PHE A 372 -6.39 -4.31 -8.64
C PHE A 372 -7.70 -4.47 -9.42
N VAL A 373 -8.29 -5.67 -9.43
CA VAL A 373 -9.61 -5.96 -10.05
C VAL A 373 -10.74 -5.15 -9.40
N LYS A 374 -10.71 -5.00 -8.08
CA LYS A 374 -11.71 -4.22 -7.33
C LYS A 374 -11.65 -2.72 -7.65
N ASN A 375 -10.45 -2.19 -7.94
CA ASN A 375 -10.22 -0.75 -8.01
C ASN A 375 -10.01 -0.20 -9.43
N ASN A 376 -9.75 -1.05 -10.43
CA ASN A 376 -9.42 -0.63 -11.79
C ASN A 376 -10.33 -1.31 -12.83
N PRO A 377 -10.68 -0.60 -13.92
CA PRO A 377 -11.44 -1.19 -15.01
C PRO A 377 -10.62 -2.30 -15.68
N LEU A 378 -11.24 -3.46 -15.92
CA LEU A 378 -10.58 -4.56 -16.61
C LEU A 378 -10.62 -4.38 -18.12
N PHE A 379 -9.56 -4.86 -18.77
CA PHE A 379 -9.57 -5.06 -20.20
C PHE A 379 -10.55 -6.18 -20.58
N TYR A 380 -11.20 -6.05 -21.75
CA TYR A 380 -12.07 -7.09 -22.29
C TYR A 380 -11.39 -7.70 -23.51
N ASP A 381 -11.04 -8.98 -23.41
CA ASP A 381 -10.47 -9.77 -24.50
C ASP A 381 -11.60 -10.17 -25.45
N THR A 382 -11.55 -9.65 -26.68
CA THR A 382 -12.60 -9.87 -27.66
C THR A 382 -12.51 -11.23 -28.34
N GLU A 383 -11.31 -11.81 -28.41
CA GLU A 383 -11.09 -13.12 -29.03
C GLU A 383 -11.68 -14.26 -28.20
N ASP A 384 -11.50 -14.21 -26.87
CA ASP A 384 -12.00 -15.26 -25.96
C ASP A 384 -13.25 -14.83 -25.17
N SER A 385 -13.80 -13.65 -25.49
CA SER A 385 -15.01 -13.09 -24.86
C SER A 385 -14.97 -13.12 -23.34
N ARG A 386 -13.86 -12.66 -22.76
CA ARG A 386 -13.58 -12.73 -21.33
C ARG A 386 -12.97 -11.46 -20.78
N LEU A 387 -13.03 -11.29 -19.46
CA LEU A 387 -12.27 -10.24 -18.79
C LEU A 387 -10.78 -10.61 -18.77
N GLY A 388 -9.93 -9.58 -18.77
CA GLY A 388 -8.47 -9.64 -18.67
C GLY A 388 -7.95 -10.10 -17.31
N ILE A 389 -8.64 -11.05 -16.67
CA ILE A 389 -8.18 -11.75 -15.48
C ILE A 389 -7.75 -13.14 -15.93
N TYR A 390 -6.49 -13.46 -15.65
CA TYR A 390 -5.89 -14.76 -15.90
C TYR A 390 -5.23 -15.27 -14.63
N ARG A 391 -4.88 -16.56 -14.59
CA ARG A 391 -4.04 -17.05 -13.50
C ARG A 391 -2.74 -16.26 -13.50
N ASN A 392 -2.48 -15.52 -12.42
CA ASN A 392 -1.23 -14.80 -12.18
C ASN A 392 -1.00 -13.58 -13.09
N VAL A 393 -1.99 -13.16 -13.87
CA VAL A 393 -1.92 -11.99 -14.74
C VAL A 393 -3.23 -11.22 -14.69
N GLY A 394 -3.14 -9.90 -14.56
CA GLY A 394 -4.27 -8.98 -14.66
C GLY A 394 -3.99 -7.91 -15.70
N ILE A 395 -5.01 -7.59 -16.51
CA ILE A 395 -4.93 -6.61 -17.58
C ILE A 395 -6.03 -5.58 -17.36
N PHE A 396 -5.63 -4.33 -17.21
CA PHE A 396 -6.50 -3.22 -16.80
C PHE A 396 -6.43 -2.08 -17.81
N GLN A 397 -7.55 -1.40 -17.97
CA GLN A 397 -7.58 -0.11 -18.67
C GLN A 397 -7.18 0.98 -17.66
N LEU A 398 -6.29 1.89 -18.04
CA LEU A 398 -5.92 3.01 -17.18
C LEU A 398 -6.75 4.26 -17.44
N ASN A 399 -7.34 4.34 -18.63
CA ASN A 399 -8.15 5.46 -19.06
C ASN A 399 -9.45 5.00 -19.73
N ASN A 400 -10.41 5.92 -19.84
CA ASN A 400 -11.72 5.64 -20.40
C ASN A 400 -11.69 5.45 -21.92
N SER A 401 -10.66 5.96 -22.60
CA SER A 401 -10.46 5.78 -24.03
C SER A 401 -9.98 4.37 -24.39
N GLY A 402 -9.56 3.56 -23.41
CA GLY A 402 -8.91 2.28 -23.66
C GLY A 402 -7.52 2.42 -24.32
N SER A 403 -6.98 3.64 -24.38
CA SER A 403 -5.70 3.94 -25.03
C SER A 403 -4.48 3.69 -24.14
N GLU A 404 -4.69 3.30 -22.89
CA GLU A 404 -3.63 2.88 -21.98
C GLU A 404 -4.02 1.60 -21.26
N ILE A 405 -3.22 0.54 -21.43
CA ILE A 405 -3.45 -0.77 -20.83
C ILE A 405 -2.31 -1.08 -19.86
N LEU A 406 -2.64 -1.38 -18.61
CA LEU A 406 -1.73 -1.88 -17.59
C LEU A 406 -1.80 -3.41 -17.54
N VAL A 407 -0.64 -4.06 -17.67
CA VAL A 407 -0.45 -5.47 -17.41
C VAL A 407 0.29 -5.63 -16.09
N ILE A 408 -0.31 -6.34 -15.12
CA ILE A 408 0.35 -6.81 -13.91
C ILE A 408 0.48 -8.33 -13.97
N CYS A 409 1.60 -8.87 -13.54
CA CYS A 409 1.85 -10.31 -13.62
C CYS A 409 2.83 -10.76 -12.54
N LEU A 410 2.73 -12.04 -12.19
CA LEU A 410 3.65 -12.74 -11.31
C LEU A 410 4.53 -13.71 -12.11
N SER A 411 5.84 -13.62 -11.92
CA SER A 411 6.84 -14.56 -12.41
C SER A 411 7.77 -14.98 -11.26
N LYS A 412 7.72 -16.24 -10.81
CA LYS A 412 8.55 -16.74 -9.67
C LYS A 412 8.41 -15.88 -8.39
N ASN A 413 9.46 -15.14 -8.01
CA ASN A 413 9.47 -14.22 -6.86
C ASN A 413 9.39 -12.74 -7.30
N LEU A 414 8.79 -12.46 -8.46
CA LEU A 414 8.71 -11.13 -9.05
C LEU A 414 7.25 -10.76 -9.30
N ILE A 415 6.84 -9.59 -8.81
CA ILE A 415 5.63 -8.92 -9.30
C ILE A 415 6.07 -7.85 -10.29
N ALA A 416 5.57 -7.91 -11.52
CA ALA A 416 5.94 -7.00 -12.58
C ALA A 416 4.75 -6.26 -13.17
N MET A 417 5.00 -5.03 -13.62
CA MET A 417 4.03 -4.17 -14.29
C MET A 417 4.59 -3.58 -15.57
N LYS A 418 3.71 -3.44 -16.56
CA LYS A 418 3.98 -2.74 -17.81
C LYS A 418 2.75 -2.03 -18.30
N VAL A 419 2.94 -0.82 -18.82
CA VAL A 419 1.92 -0.07 -19.55
C VAL A 419 2.17 -0.12 -21.05
N LEU A 420 1.08 -0.35 -21.80
CA LEU A 420 0.99 -0.26 -23.25
C LEU A 420 0.16 0.98 -23.60
N GLN A 421 0.70 1.86 -24.43
CA GLN A 421 0.06 3.11 -24.86
C GLN A 421 -0.32 3.05 -26.34
N PHE A 422 -1.54 3.49 -26.65
CA PHE A 422 -2.14 3.59 -27.98
C PHE A 422 -2.27 5.02 -28.43
N ASN A 423 -1.93 5.28 -29.69
CA ASN A 423 -2.21 6.56 -30.36
C ASN A 423 -1.72 7.80 -29.58
N SER A 424 -0.73 7.61 -28.69
CA SER A 424 -0.15 8.67 -27.86
C SER A 424 1.29 8.90 -28.29
N SER A 425 1.58 10.15 -28.67
CA SER A 425 2.93 10.63 -28.93
C SER A 425 3.67 11.02 -27.65
N GLU A 426 2.95 11.22 -26.54
CA GLU A 426 3.51 11.78 -25.31
C GLU A 426 4.11 10.70 -24.39
N ASP A 427 5.20 11.05 -23.71
CA ASP A 427 5.78 10.23 -22.65
C ASP A 427 5.04 10.54 -21.34
N VAL A 428 4.21 9.59 -20.89
CA VAL A 428 3.48 9.69 -19.60
C VAL A 428 4.28 9.00 -18.51
N CYS A 429 4.44 9.68 -17.37
CA CYS A 429 5.02 9.10 -16.16
C CYS A 429 3.92 8.43 -15.32
N TYR A 430 4.09 7.13 -15.04
CA TYR A 430 3.18 6.30 -14.26
C TYR A 430 3.62 6.11 -12.80
N SER A 431 4.34 7.10 -12.24
CA SER A 431 4.77 7.11 -10.83
C SER A 431 3.60 6.92 -9.86
N ASN A 432 2.42 7.48 -10.17
CA ASN A 432 1.22 7.28 -9.36
C ASN A 432 0.77 5.80 -9.30
N ILE A 433 0.91 5.05 -10.40
CA ILE A 433 0.57 3.61 -10.45
C ILE A 433 1.60 2.79 -9.67
N LYS A 434 2.89 3.11 -9.83
CA LYS A 434 3.97 2.56 -9.00
C LYS A 434 3.68 2.74 -7.51
N THR A 435 3.36 3.96 -7.08
CA THR A 435 3.05 4.28 -5.68
C THR A 435 1.82 3.52 -5.18
N LYS A 436 0.77 3.40 -6.01
CA LYS A 436 -0.39 2.56 -5.68
C LYS A 436 -0.02 1.09 -5.46
N LEU A 437 0.83 0.51 -6.30
CA LEU A 437 1.31 -0.87 -6.12
C LEU A 437 2.10 -1.02 -4.82
N ILE A 438 3.04 -0.11 -4.55
CA ILE A 438 3.89 -0.14 -3.35
C ILE A 438 3.02 -0.06 -2.09
N ASN A 439 2.12 0.92 -2.02
CA ASN A 439 1.22 1.09 -0.88
C ASN A 439 0.33 -0.14 -0.68
N LEU A 440 -0.15 -0.75 -1.77
CA LEU A 440 -0.93 -1.98 -1.69
C LEU A 440 -0.11 -3.15 -1.15
N VAL A 441 1.09 -3.37 -1.69
CA VAL A 441 2.00 -4.42 -1.23
C VAL A 441 2.32 -4.23 0.26
N ASP A 442 2.63 -3.01 0.69
CA ASP A 442 2.90 -2.72 2.11
C ASP A 442 1.65 -2.85 2.99
N SER A 443 0.46 -2.52 2.48
CA SER A 443 -0.79 -2.74 3.22
C SER A 443 -1.10 -4.22 3.44
N ILE A 444 -0.83 -5.08 2.46
CA ILE A 444 -1.00 -6.54 2.57
C ILE A 444 0.00 -7.08 3.60
N LYS A 445 1.25 -6.60 3.54
CA LYS A 445 2.31 -6.90 4.51
C LYS A 445 1.83 -6.64 5.95
N LEU A 446 1.25 -5.47 6.19
CA LEU A 446 0.73 -5.06 7.50
C LEU A 446 -0.52 -5.84 7.92
N ARG A 447 -1.48 -6.03 7.01
CA ARG A 447 -2.77 -6.72 7.26
C ARG A 447 -2.54 -8.14 7.76
N TYR A 448 -1.66 -8.89 7.10
CA TYR A 448 -1.40 -10.30 7.41
C TYR A 448 -0.15 -10.51 8.26
N ARG A 449 0.51 -9.43 8.71
CA ARG A 449 1.78 -9.45 9.47
C ARG A 449 2.85 -10.33 8.81
N ILE A 450 2.91 -10.27 7.48
CA ILE A 450 3.87 -11.03 6.68
C ILE A 450 5.15 -10.22 6.59
N ASN A 451 6.27 -10.74 7.02
CA ASN A 451 7.59 -10.17 6.79
C ASN A 451 8.16 -10.60 5.43
N VAL A 452 7.80 -9.84 4.39
CA VAL A 452 8.44 -9.92 3.07
C VAL A 452 9.29 -8.68 2.82
N THR A 453 10.38 -8.86 2.08
CA THR A 453 11.26 -7.81 1.59
C THR A 453 11.35 -7.88 0.08
N TYR A 454 11.33 -6.73 -0.56
CA TYR A 454 11.49 -6.62 -2.00
C TYR A 454 12.38 -5.45 -2.38
N GLU A 455 13.00 -5.56 -3.55
CA GLU A 455 13.71 -4.47 -4.22
C GLU A 455 12.94 -4.04 -5.45
N ILE A 456 12.85 -2.73 -5.67
CA ILE A 456 12.34 -2.19 -6.92
C ILE A 456 13.46 -2.26 -7.94
N ARG A 457 13.21 -2.94 -9.06
CA ARG A 457 14.10 -3.02 -10.21
C ARG A 457 13.32 -2.69 -11.46
N PHE A 458 14.04 -2.58 -12.57
CA PHE A 458 13.42 -2.34 -13.87
C PHE A 458 13.98 -3.26 -14.94
N LYS A 459 13.18 -3.44 -15.99
CA LYS A 459 13.57 -4.18 -17.19
C LYS A 459 13.26 -3.36 -18.43
N CYS A 460 14.09 -3.47 -19.47
CA CYS A 460 13.89 -2.72 -20.70
C CYS A 460 12.53 -3.01 -21.36
N HIS A 461 12.06 -2.10 -22.22
CA HIS A 461 10.74 -2.19 -22.87
C HIS A 461 10.56 -3.46 -23.74
N GLY A 462 11.64 -4.04 -24.24
CA GLY A 462 11.64 -5.28 -25.04
C GLY A 462 12.01 -6.54 -24.24
N GLY A 463 12.18 -6.44 -22.93
CA GLY A 463 12.61 -7.55 -22.09
C GLY A 463 11.49 -8.56 -21.84
N SER A 464 11.82 -9.84 -21.91
CA SER A 464 10.90 -10.97 -21.65
C SER A 464 10.69 -11.17 -20.15
N LEU A 465 9.44 -11.27 -19.67
CA LEU A 465 9.20 -11.51 -18.23
C LEU A 465 9.58 -12.93 -17.75
N ILE A 466 9.85 -13.83 -18.68
CA ILE A 466 10.11 -15.24 -18.38
C ILE A 466 11.57 -15.45 -18.01
N ASP A 467 12.47 -14.61 -18.53
CA ASP A 467 13.88 -14.63 -18.18
C ASP A 467 14.19 -13.55 -17.14
N ASN A 468 14.80 -13.92 -16.02
CA ASN A 468 15.25 -12.95 -15.01
C ASN A 468 16.49 -12.16 -15.47
N LYS A 469 17.11 -12.53 -16.60
CA LYS A 469 18.18 -11.74 -17.24
C LYS A 469 17.67 -10.35 -17.62
N GLY A 470 18.57 -9.36 -17.61
CA GLY A 470 18.24 -7.98 -17.96
C GLY A 470 17.46 -7.18 -16.89
N ILE A 471 17.10 -7.78 -15.76
CA ILE A 471 16.57 -7.03 -14.60
C ILE A 471 17.75 -6.32 -13.92
N GLY A 472 17.87 -5.01 -14.16
CA GLY A 472 18.98 -4.18 -13.67
C GLY A 472 18.47 -2.91 -13.00
N TYR A 473 19.03 -2.57 -11.84
CA TYR A 473 18.66 -1.38 -11.05
C TYR A 473 19.82 -0.39 -10.89
N ASP A 474 21.04 -0.87 -10.65
CA ASP A 474 22.14 0.00 -10.25
C ASP A 474 22.85 0.68 -11.42
N GLU A 475 23.22 -0.08 -12.46
CA GLU A 475 24.00 0.48 -13.56
C GLU A 475 23.23 1.50 -14.40
N ALA A 476 21.91 1.33 -14.52
CA ALA A 476 21.06 2.23 -15.28
C ALA A 476 20.82 3.56 -14.54
N LEU A 477 20.66 3.57 -13.21
CA LEU A 477 20.50 4.84 -12.50
C LEU A 477 21.81 5.64 -12.44
N GLU A 478 22.96 4.94 -12.38
CA GLU A 478 24.28 5.57 -12.20
C GLU A 478 24.95 6.04 -13.49
N LYS A 479 24.56 5.49 -14.65
CA LYS A 479 25.17 5.79 -15.96
C LYS A 479 24.12 6.33 -16.92
N SER A 480 24.54 7.11 -17.91
CA SER A 480 23.67 7.59 -18.99
C SER A 480 23.17 6.46 -19.90
N GLU A 481 23.95 5.38 -20.01
CA GLU A 481 23.65 4.21 -20.81
C GLU A 481 24.03 2.93 -20.05
N TYR A 482 23.34 1.83 -20.33
CA TYR A 482 23.63 0.51 -19.76
C TYR A 482 23.56 -0.58 -20.83
N LEU A 483 24.33 -1.65 -20.63
CA LEU A 483 24.31 -2.83 -21.49
C LEU A 483 23.18 -3.76 -21.03
N CYS A 484 22.14 -3.90 -21.85
CA CYS A 484 21.10 -4.91 -21.58
C CYS A 484 21.68 -6.31 -21.81
N THR A 485 21.74 -7.11 -20.75
CA THR A 485 22.28 -8.48 -20.82
C THR A 485 21.39 -9.46 -21.60
N GLU A 486 20.10 -9.15 -21.74
CA GLU A 486 19.17 -9.95 -22.52
C GLU A 486 19.33 -9.71 -24.03
N HIS A 487 19.36 -8.45 -24.46
CA HIS A 487 19.47 -8.07 -25.88
C HIS A 487 20.91 -7.90 -26.36
N LYS A 488 21.89 -7.91 -25.44
CA LYS A 488 23.31 -7.66 -25.70
C LYS A 488 23.57 -6.33 -26.45
N ARG A 489 22.78 -5.29 -26.15
CA ARG A 489 22.91 -3.94 -26.74
C ARG A 489 22.83 -2.85 -25.69
N MET A 490 23.38 -1.67 -26.01
CA MET A 490 23.28 -0.48 -25.17
C MET A 490 21.88 0.12 -25.24
N HIS A 491 21.39 0.61 -24.11
CA HIS A 491 20.14 1.32 -23.98
C HIS A 491 20.37 2.62 -23.20
N LEU A 492 19.59 3.65 -23.51
CA LEU A 492 19.57 4.87 -22.72
C LEU A 492 18.93 4.57 -21.36
N SER A 493 19.63 4.92 -20.29
CA SER A 493 19.17 4.66 -18.94
C SER A 493 17.84 5.34 -18.61
N LYS A 494 17.64 6.57 -19.11
CA LYS A 494 16.42 7.35 -18.93
C LYS A 494 15.19 6.61 -19.48
N GLU A 495 15.33 5.80 -20.53
CA GLU A 495 14.22 5.02 -21.11
C GLU A 495 13.67 3.95 -20.16
N ILE A 496 14.46 3.52 -19.18
CA ILE A 496 14.02 2.51 -18.22
C ILE A 496 13.19 3.13 -17.11
N TYR A 497 13.65 4.21 -16.48
CA TYR A 497 12.99 4.70 -15.26
C TYR A 497 12.01 5.84 -15.52
N ARG A 498 12.08 6.57 -16.63
CA ARG A 498 11.22 7.75 -16.90
C ARG A 498 9.72 7.46 -16.85
N PHE A 499 9.32 6.24 -17.18
CA PHE A 499 7.93 5.81 -17.13
C PHE A 499 7.42 5.58 -15.70
N TRP A 500 8.30 5.46 -14.72
CA TRP A 500 7.94 5.02 -13.36
C TRP A 500 8.44 5.94 -12.25
N LEU A 501 9.47 6.74 -12.52
CA LEU A 501 10.08 7.68 -11.58
C LEU A 501 9.95 9.11 -12.10
N LYS A 502 9.56 10.03 -11.22
CA LYS A 502 9.76 11.47 -11.43
C LYS A 502 11.25 11.82 -11.29
N GLU A 503 11.68 12.93 -11.88
CA GLU A 503 13.09 13.35 -11.82
C GLU A 503 13.59 13.54 -10.37
N GLU A 504 12.74 14.08 -9.49
CA GLU A 504 13.01 14.21 -8.04
C GLU A 504 13.27 12.84 -7.36
N GLU A 505 12.48 11.81 -7.69
CA GLU A 505 12.66 10.46 -7.13
C GLU A 505 13.98 9.84 -7.59
N VAL A 506 14.41 10.12 -8.83
CA VAL A 506 15.70 9.65 -9.37
C VAL A 506 16.84 10.29 -8.59
N GLU A 507 16.78 11.60 -8.35
CA GLU A 507 17.77 12.30 -7.54
C GLU A 507 17.83 11.78 -6.11
N ASP A 508 16.69 11.51 -5.49
CA ASP A 508 16.63 10.97 -4.13
C ASP A 508 17.21 9.56 -4.03
N GLU A 509 16.95 8.69 -5.00
CA GLU A 509 17.58 7.37 -5.07
C GLU A 509 19.09 7.47 -5.28
N LEU A 510 19.57 8.39 -6.13
CA LEU A 510 21.00 8.66 -6.30
C LEU A 510 21.64 9.22 -5.01
N LYS A 511 20.94 10.11 -4.28
CA LYS A 511 21.37 10.62 -2.97
C LYS A 511 21.46 9.50 -1.92
N LYS A 512 20.49 8.57 -1.88
CA LYS A 512 20.52 7.40 -0.99
C LYS A 512 21.72 6.50 -1.27
N LYS A 513 22.04 6.23 -2.54
CA LYS A 513 23.22 5.44 -2.95
C LYS A 513 24.55 6.18 -2.75
N GLY A 514 24.54 7.52 -2.82
CA GLY A 514 25.68 8.39 -2.55
C GLY A 514 26.10 8.50 -1.08
N ARG A 515 25.24 8.09 -0.12
CA ARG A 515 25.57 8.04 1.33
C ARG A 515 26.50 6.87 1.66
N ARG A 516 27.76 6.96 1.22
CA ARG A 516 28.80 6.02 1.64
C ARG A 516 29.34 6.41 3.01
N ARG A 517 29.68 5.43 3.84
CA ARG A 517 30.32 5.64 5.15
C ARG A 517 31.84 5.74 4.96
N CYS A 518 32.52 6.53 5.78
CA CYS A 518 33.98 6.60 5.75
C CYS A 518 34.56 5.20 5.97
N ASN A 519 35.47 4.77 5.10
CA ASN A 519 36.06 3.43 5.18
C ASN A 519 36.80 3.19 6.51
N TYR A 520 37.25 4.24 7.18
CA TYR A 520 37.99 4.14 8.45
C TYR A 520 37.11 4.35 9.69
N CYS A 521 36.30 5.40 9.72
CA CYS A 521 35.55 5.79 10.93
C CYS A 521 34.03 5.68 10.80
N LYS A 522 33.54 5.21 9.65
CA LYS A 522 32.13 5.06 9.31
C LYS A 522 31.27 6.34 9.37
N ASN A 523 31.89 7.51 9.47
CA ASN A 523 31.23 8.81 9.50
C ASN A 523 30.55 9.13 8.15
N MET A 524 29.46 9.91 8.16
CA MET A 524 28.60 10.10 6.96
C MET A 524 29.03 11.26 6.05
N SER A 525 29.86 12.19 6.53
CA SER A 525 30.40 13.29 5.73
C SER A 525 31.72 12.87 5.07
N VAL A 526 31.65 12.40 3.82
CA VAL A 526 32.79 11.76 3.14
C VAL A 526 33.10 12.33 1.77
N TYR A 527 34.39 12.27 1.42
CA TYR A 527 35.00 12.64 0.15
C TYR A 527 35.54 11.37 -0.50
N LYS A 528 35.61 11.36 -1.84
CA LYS A 528 36.19 10.27 -2.60
C LYS A 528 37.58 10.67 -3.09
N CYS A 529 38.61 9.93 -2.69
CA CYS A 529 39.95 10.10 -3.25
C CYS A 529 39.97 9.48 -4.65
N TYR A 530 40.36 10.25 -5.67
CA TYR A 530 40.38 9.77 -7.05
C TYR A 530 41.51 8.77 -7.33
N ASP A 531 42.61 8.86 -6.59
CA ASP A 531 43.80 8.02 -6.83
C ASP A 531 43.67 6.62 -6.22
N CYS A 532 43.13 6.51 -5.00
CA CYS A 532 42.95 5.21 -4.33
C CYS A 532 41.50 4.71 -4.30
N ASN A 533 40.56 5.47 -4.87
CA ASN A 533 39.12 5.18 -4.89
C ASN A 533 38.47 4.99 -3.49
N LYS A 534 39.18 5.33 -2.41
CA LYS A 534 38.69 5.21 -1.02
C LYS A 534 37.77 6.36 -0.66
N VAL A 535 36.79 6.06 0.19
CA VAL A 535 35.81 7.01 0.72
C VAL A 535 36.23 7.42 2.13
N LEU A 536 36.57 8.70 2.34
CA LEU A 536 37.20 9.21 3.56
C LEU A 536 36.43 10.41 4.11
N CYS A 537 36.22 10.50 5.43
CA CYS A 537 35.72 11.75 6.02
C CYS A 537 36.80 12.84 6.04
N LYS A 538 36.42 14.09 6.31
CA LYS A 538 37.35 15.23 6.38
C LYS A 538 38.57 14.96 7.29
N ASP A 539 38.33 14.32 8.43
CA ASP A 539 39.37 14.02 9.42
C ASP A 539 40.27 12.85 9.00
N CYS A 540 39.70 11.84 8.34
CA CYS A 540 40.47 10.73 7.77
C CYS A 540 41.25 11.13 6.52
N SER A 541 40.75 12.10 5.75
CA SER A 541 41.45 12.68 4.59
C SER A 541 42.72 13.39 5.04
N ARG A 542 42.62 14.27 6.06
CA ARG A 542 43.79 14.99 6.60
C ARG A 542 44.88 14.06 7.14
N LYS A 543 44.50 12.88 7.65
CA LYS A 543 45.46 11.86 8.07
C LYS A 543 46.08 11.11 6.89
N HIS A 544 45.29 10.85 5.84
CA HIS A 544 45.76 10.22 4.61
C HIS A 544 46.74 11.12 3.84
N ASP A 545 46.46 12.43 3.76
CA ASP A 545 47.31 13.42 3.07
C ASP A 545 48.67 13.62 3.76
N ASN A 546 48.78 13.33 5.05
CA ASN A 546 50.03 13.44 5.80
C ASN A 546 50.97 12.24 5.62
N GLU A 547 50.48 11.11 5.11
CA GLU A 547 51.30 9.89 4.90
C GLU A 547 51.85 9.77 3.47
N GLU A 548 51.21 10.38 2.46
CA GLU A 548 51.64 10.35 1.06
C GLU A 548 52.20 11.71 0.61
N LYS A 549 53.54 11.83 0.57
CA LYS A 549 54.26 13.05 0.16
C LYS A 549 53.94 13.47 -1.29
N TYR A 550 53.48 14.72 -1.45
CA TYR A 550 53.43 15.53 -2.68
C TYR A 550 52.71 14.94 -3.90
N ILE A 551 51.47 15.38 -4.13
CA ILE A 551 50.90 15.85 -5.41
C ILE A 551 49.70 16.75 -5.04
N SER A 552 49.49 17.85 -5.78
CA SER A 552 48.38 18.78 -5.58
C SER A 552 47.03 18.09 -5.88
N HIS A 553 46.30 17.70 -4.85
CA HIS A 553 45.01 17.01 -5.01
C HIS A 553 43.88 18.01 -5.27
N ALA A 554 43.18 17.84 -6.40
CA ALA A 554 41.89 18.47 -6.64
C ALA A 554 40.81 17.71 -5.85
N MET A 555 40.39 18.24 -4.70
CA MET A 555 39.22 17.76 -3.98
C MET A 555 38.00 18.59 -4.39
N GLN A 556 36.96 17.96 -4.93
CA GLN A 556 35.64 18.60 -5.02
C GLN A 556 34.76 18.19 -3.82
N PRO A 557 34.08 19.14 -3.17
CA PRO A 557 33.08 18.82 -2.16
C PRO A 557 31.89 18.12 -2.81
N ILE A 558 31.53 16.93 -2.31
CA ILE A 558 30.20 16.34 -2.58
C ILE A 558 29.25 16.94 -1.54
N SER A 559 28.93 18.23 -1.67
CA SER A 559 27.86 18.85 -0.88
C SER A 559 27.58 20.28 -1.35
N ASP A 560 26.43 20.48 -1.99
CA ASP A 560 25.75 21.78 -2.05
C ASP A 560 25.08 22.07 -0.70
N THR A 561 25.89 22.21 0.35
CA THR A 561 25.46 22.41 1.74
C THR A 561 24.89 23.79 2.03
N PHE A 562 24.40 24.53 1.04
CA PHE A 562 23.82 25.86 1.25
C PHE A 562 22.32 25.95 0.95
N ILE A 563 21.72 24.94 0.29
CA ILE A 563 20.26 24.90 0.06
C ILE A 563 19.51 24.26 1.24
N MET A 564 20.21 23.51 2.09
CA MET A 564 19.61 22.76 3.20
C MET A 564 19.10 23.61 4.38
N ASN A 565 19.42 24.89 4.46
CA ASN A 565 18.86 25.76 5.50
C ASN A 565 17.52 26.42 5.12
N CYS A 566 17.09 26.37 3.86
CA CYS A 566 15.81 26.98 3.45
C CYS A 566 14.66 25.97 3.45
N LYS A 567 14.89 24.69 3.11
CA LYS A 567 13.80 23.71 2.95
C LYS A 567 13.13 23.32 4.29
N TRP A 568 13.88 23.30 5.39
CA TRP A 568 13.34 22.96 6.72
C TRP A 568 12.47 24.06 7.36
N GLN A 569 12.43 25.28 6.80
CA GLN A 569 11.58 26.37 7.31
C GLN A 569 10.28 26.56 6.51
N ILE A 570 10.14 25.99 5.31
CA ILE A 570 9.02 26.28 4.42
C ILE A 570 7.91 25.22 4.52
N GLU A 571 8.22 23.96 4.79
CA GLU A 571 7.24 22.86 4.67
C GLU A 571 6.25 22.70 5.83
N GLN A 572 6.26 23.55 6.87
CA GLN A 572 5.28 23.40 7.97
C GLN A 572 4.40 24.59 8.33
N TYR A 573 4.59 25.81 7.81
CA TYR A 573 3.81 26.96 8.32
C TYR A 573 3.65 28.13 7.34
N VAL A 574 3.30 27.89 6.07
CA VAL A 574 3.01 28.99 5.11
C VAL A 574 1.57 29.49 5.29
N CYS A 575 1.39 30.80 5.54
CA CYS A 575 0.08 31.44 5.66
C CYS A 575 -0.53 31.76 4.30
N ASP A 576 0.21 32.51 3.47
CA ASP A 576 -0.23 32.96 2.16
C ASP A 576 0.97 33.21 1.25
N ILE A 577 0.74 33.12 -0.06
CA ILE A 577 1.74 33.23 -1.11
C ILE A 577 1.17 34.07 -2.26
N GLU A 578 1.97 35.00 -2.76
CA GLU A 578 1.65 35.81 -3.94
C GLU A 578 2.86 35.93 -4.88
N CYS A 579 2.58 36.15 -6.16
CA CYS A 579 3.61 36.42 -7.17
C CYS A 579 3.56 37.88 -7.59
N LEU A 580 4.70 38.55 -7.49
CA LEU A 580 4.87 39.92 -7.95
C LEU A 580 4.87 39.97 -9.50
N PRO A 581 4.52 41.12 -10.10
CA PRO A 581 4.53 41.28 -11.56
C PRO A 581 5.91 41.09 -12.21
N ASN A 582 6.99 41.13 -11.43
CA ASN A 582 8.36 40.87 -11.89
C ASN A 582 8.75 39.37 -11.81
N GLY A 583 7.82 38.49 -11.41
CA GLY A 583 8.02 37.04 -11.29
C GLY A 583 8.57 36.57 -9.93
N GLU A 584 8.86 37.49 -9.01
CA GLU A 584 9.31 37.12 -7.65
C GLU A 584 8.15 36.57 -6.82
N ILE A 585 8.44 35.62 -5.94
CA ILE A 585 7.45 34.96 -5.08
C ILE A 585 7.58 35.51 -3.67
N ILE A 586 6.45 35.91 -3.09
CA ILE A 586 6.36 36.35 -1.70
C ILE A 586 5.67 35.26 -0.89
N VAL A 587 6.27 34.92 0.25
CA VAL A 587 5.77 33.90 1.16
C VAL A 587 5.66 34.50 2.56
N THR A 588 4.55 34.25 3.25
CA THR A 588 4.40 34.57 4.67
C THR A 588 4.30 33.32 5.53
N GLY A 589 4.84 33.39 6.76
CA GLY A 589 4.88 32.27 7.70
C GLY A 589 4.02 32.47 8.95
N TRP A 590 3.48 31.38 9.52
CA TRP A 590 2.62 31.40 10.71
C TRP A 590 3.41 31.37 12.03
N LEU A 591 4.62 30.80 12.02
CA LEU A 591 5.51 30.74 13.20
C LEU A 591 6.30 32.02 13.42
N HIS A 592 6.76 32.65 12.34
CA HIS A 592 7.55 33.87 12.37
C HIS A 592 6.76 34.96 11.65
N PRO A 593 6.41 36.08 12.33
CA PRO A 593 5.67 37.17 11.68
C PRO A 593 6.62 37.89 10.73
N GLN A 594 6.83 37.33 9.54
CA GLN A 594 7.73 37.87 8.54
C GLN A 594 7.23 37.59 7.12
N ILE A 595 7.71 38.39 6.18
CA ILE A 595 7.52 38.24 4.74
C ILE A 595 8.85 37.84 4.14
N ILE A 596 8.88 36.77 3.35
CA ILE A 596 10.09 36.29 2.68
C ILE A 596 9.91 36.44 1.18
N LEU A 597 10.87 37.10 0.52
CA LEU A 597 10.89 37.28 -0.92
C LEU A 597 11.85 36.28 -1.56
N PHE A 598 11.38 35.56 -2.58
CA PHE A 598 12.16 34.65 -3.40
C PHE A 598 12.27 35.16 -4.84
N SER A 599 13.48 35.10 -5.38
CA SER A 599 13.69 35.32 -6.82
C SER A 599 13.07 34.19 -7.65
N VAL A 600 12.87 34.42 -8.95
CA VAL A 600 12.42 33.41 -9.93
C VAL A 600 13.30 32.15 -9.90
N SER A 601 14.58 32.28 -9.51
CA SER A 601 15.54 31.18 -9.36
C SER A 601 15.44 30.41 -8.03
N GLY A 602 14.43 30.70 -7.20
CA GLY A 602 14.22 30.07 -5.89
C GLY A 602 15.14 30.57 -4.76
N LYS A 603 16.04 31.53 -5.04
CA LYS A 603 16.90 32.13 -4.00
C LYS A 603 16.14 33.17 -3.18
N GLN A 604 16.20 33.06 -1.85
CA GLN A 604 15.71 34.10 -0.94
C GLN A 604 16.48 35.41 -1.15
N ARG A 605 15.75 36.49 -1.46
CA ARG A 605 16.30 37.85 -1.64
C ARG A 605 16.23 38.68 -0.38
N ALA A 606 15.12 38.60 0.36
CA ALA A 606 14.86 39.43 1.53
C ALA A 606 13.94 38.71 2.51
N ALA A 607 14.03 39.09 3.79
CA ALA A 607 13.07 38.75 4.83
C ALA A 607 12.76 40.00 5.65
N LEU A 608 11.47 40.35 5.76
CA LEU A 608 10.98 41.55 6.44
C LEU A 608 10.15 41.14 7.65
N GLN A 609 10.55 41.61 8.82
CA GLN A 609 9.86 41.31 10.07
C GLN A 609 8.60 42.17 10.21
N LEU A 610 7.49 41.53 10.57
CA LEU A 610 6.19 42.14 10.88
C LEU A 610 5.96 42.17 12.40
N GLU A 611 5.15 43.14 12.85
CA GLU A 611 4.73 43.28 14.25
C GLU A 611 3.77 42.16 14.71
N SER A 612 3.03 41.57 13.77
CA SER A 612 2.04 40.53 14.06
C SER A 612 2.01 39.49 12.93
N LYS A 613 1.36 38.36 13.21
CA LYS A 613 1.29 37.25 12.26
C LYS A 613 0.47 37.64 11.03
N PRO A 614 0.97 37.37 9.81
CA PRO A 614 0.25 37.61 8.57
C PRO A 614 -0.91 36.62 8.42
N ARG A 615 -2.04 37.11 7.93
CA ARG A 615 -3.25 36.35 7.60
C ARG A 615 -3.44 36.23 6.09
N GLN A 616 -3.27 37.32 5.35
CA GLN A 616 -3.40 37.36 3.90
C GLN A 616 -2.44 38.41 3.29
N ILE A 617 -1.96 38.18 2.08
CA ILE A 617 -1.15 39.13 1.30
C ILE A 617 -1.92 39.53 0.05
N VAL A 618 -1.85 40.80 -0.32
CA VAL A 618 -2.34 41.31 -1.59
C VAL A 618 -1.26 42.15 -2.26
N VAL A 619 -1.04 41.91 -3.55
CA VAL A 619 -0.09 42.68 -4.36
C VAL A 619 -0.72 44.01 -4.73
N VAL A 620 -0.07 45.11 -4.34
CA VAL A 620 -0.52 46.48 -4.64
C VAL A 620 0.06 46.93 -5.97
N ASP A 621 1.37 46.75 -6.16
CA ASP A 621 2.08 47.06 -7.40
C ASP A 621 3.36 46.21 -7.55
N LYS A 622 4.32 46.65 -8.38
CA LYS A 622 5.58 45.92 -8.62
C LYS A 622 6.53 45.87 -7.42
N THR A 623 6.35 46.76 -6.46
CA THR A 623 7.28 47.01 -5.35
C THR A 623 6.59 47.03 -4.00
N THR A 624 5.26 47.09 -3.99
CA THR A 624 4.44 47.26 -2.79
C THR A 624 3.50 46.08 -2.61
N VAL A 625 3.42 45.56 -1.38
CA VAL A 625 2.39 44.60 -0.98
C VAL A 625 1.67 45.06 0.27
N ALA A 626 0.41 44.70 0.39
CA ALA A 626 -0.39 44.91 1.58
C ALA A 626 -0.57 43.57 2.30
N VAL A 627 -0.30 43.54 3.59
CA VAL A 627 -0.41 42.34 4.42
C VAL A 627 -1.41 42.57 5.53
N PHE A 628 -2.46 41.76 5.53
CA PHE A 628 -3.48 41.77 6.56
C PHE A 628 -2.99 40.95 7.76
N LEU A 629 -2.95 41.55 8.95
CA LEU A 629 -2.40 40.92 10.15
C LEU A 629 -3.50 40.36 11.06
N LEU A 630 -3.16 39.39 11.92
CA LEU A 630 -4.09 38.86 12.94
C LEU A 630 -4.55 39.91 13.96
N THR A 631 -3.84 41.03 14.10
CA THR A 631 -4.26 42.16 14.93
C THR A 631 -5.36 43.02 14.27
N ASN A 632 -5.79 42.67 13.05
CA ASN A 632 -6.65 43.48 12.18
C ASN A 632 -6.01 44.82 11.77
N ASP A 633 -4.68 44.89 11.79
CA ASP A 633 -3.93 45.97 11.18
C ASP A 633 -3.58 45.63 9.73
N LEU A 634 -3.47 46.65 8.89
CA LEU A 634 -2.97 46.52 7.53
C LEU A 634 -1.53 47.01 7.46
N ALA A 635 -0.59 46.15 7.09
CA ALA A 635 0.80 46.52 6.86
C ALA A 635 1.06 46.74 5.37
N ILE A 636 1.42 47.96 4.98
CA ILE A 636 1.89 48.28 3.63
C ILE A 636 3.41 48.14 3.61
N VAL A 637 3.91 47.25 2.76
CA VAL A 637 5.30 46.82 2.72
C VAL A 637 5.89 47.23 1.38
N ASP A 638 6.81 48.18 1.41
CA ASP A 638 7.66 48.51 0.27
C ASP A 638 8.88 47.57 0.28
N ILE A 639 8.90 46.67 -0.69
CA ILE A 639 9.88 45.60 -0.84
C ILE A 639 11.23 46.14 -1.31
N GLN A 640 11.25 47.23 -2.08
CA GLN A 640 12.50 47.83 -2.54
C GLN A 640 13.19 48.61 -1.42
N GLN A 641 12.41 49.34 -0.62
CA GLN A 641 12.92 50.16 0.46
C GLN A 641 13.05 49.41 1.78
N ASN A 642 12.62 48.14 1.85
CA ASN A 642 12.55 47.33 3.07
C ASN A 642 11.80 48.08 4.21
N HIS A 643 10.74 48.79 3.85
CA HIS A 643 9.99 49.64 4.76
C HIS A 643 8.58 49.09 4.97
N VAL A 644 8.12 49.07 6.22
CA VAL A 644 6.77 48.62 6.60
C VAL A 644 6.03 49.76 7.27
N GLN A 645 4.91 50.17 6.69
CA GLN A 645 4.00 51.15 7.25
C GLN A 645 2.75 50.44 7.78
N TYR A 646 2.42 50.65 9.05
CA TYR A 646 1.22 50.07 9.65
C TYR A 646 0.06 51.06 9.64
N ILE A 647 -1.07 50.62 9.09
CA ILE A 647 -2.35 51.31 9.13
C ILE A 647 -3.17 50.68 10.24
N ARG A 648 -3.14 51.34 11.41
CA ARG A 648 -3.94 50.96 12.58
C ARG A 648 -5.25 51.75 12.53
N ASN A 649 -6.28 51.17 11.92
CA ASN A 649 -7.56 51.84 11.78
C ASN A 649 -8.66 51.10 12.56
N ASN A 650 -9.30 51.79 13.50
CA ASN A 650 -10.45 51.31 14.27
C ASN A 650 -11.67 50.96 13.38
N ALA A 651 -11.68 51.40 12.12
CA ALA A 651 -12.71 51.05 11.16
C ALA A 651 -12.48 49.69 10.49
N ILE A 652 -11.28 49.09 10.63
CA ILE A 652 -11.04 47.70 10.23
C ILE A 652 -11.74 46.79 11.25
N PRO A 653 -12.74 46.02 10.82
CA PRO A 653 -13.53 45.17 11.71
C PRO A 653 -12.68 44.07 12.37
N ASN A 654 -12.93 43.80 13.65
CA ASN A 654 -12.23 42.75 14.40
C ASN A 654 -12.47 41.31 13.90
N SER A 655 -13.42 41.14 12.98
CA SER A 655 -13.88 39.87 12.43
C SER A 655 -13.84 39.87 10.90
N SER A 656 -12.84 40.53 10.31
CA SER A 656 -12.68 40.57 8.86
C SER A 656 -12.02 39.31 8.34
N ASP A 657 -12.55 38.75 7.25
CA ASP A 657 -12.13 37.43 6.77
C ASP A 657 -11.26 37.48 5.51
N THR A 658 -11.38 38.53 4.69
CA THR A 658 -10.68 38.64 3.42
C THR A 658 -10.37 40.09 3.04
N LEU A 659 -9.26 40.27 2.33
CA LEU A 659 -8.76 41.53 1.77
C LEU A 659 -8.55 41.38 0.26
N ILE A 660 -9.03 42.33 -0.53
CA ILE A 660 -8.65 42.50 -1.95
C ILE A 660 -8.28 43.97 -2.21
N TYR A 661 -7.47 44.21 -3.26
CA TYR A 661 -7.02 45.53 -3.67
C TYR A 661 -7.45 45.83 -5.10
N ILE A 662 -8.12 46.97 -5.30
CA ILE A 662 -8.65 47.40 -6.60
C ILE A 662 -8.38 48.91 -6.73
N GLU A 663 -7.62 49.33 -7.75
CA GLU A 663 -7.47 50.75 -8.14
C GLU A 663 -7.23 51.75 -6.98
N ASN A 664 -6.27 51.45 -6.08
CA ASN A 664 -5.91 52.25 -4.90
C ASN A 664 -6.87 52.17 -3.70
N GLU A 665 -7.83 51.25 -3.73
CA GLU A 665 -8.75 50.96 -2.64
C GLU A 665 -8.59 49.52 -2.14
N PHE A 666 -8.65 49.33 -0.83
CA PHE A 666 -8.74 48.02 -0.18
C PHE A 666 -10.18 47.71 0.19
N TYR A 667 -10.65 46.54 -0.22
CA TYR A 667 -11.99 46.05 0.10
C TYR A 667 -11.83 44.94 1.13
N ILE A 668 -12.42 45.16 2.31
CA ILE A 668 -12.27 44.29 3.48
C ILE A 668 -13.64 43.72 3.83
N SER A 669 -13.80 42.40 3.76
CA SER A 669 -15.04 41.72 4.15
C SER A 669 -15.23 41.73 5.66
N ASN A 670 -16.48 41.74 6.11
CA ASN A 670 -16.87 41.46 7.49
C ASN A 670 -18.30 40.90 7.54
N LYS A 671 -18.75 40.54 8.75
CA LYS A 671 -20.12 40.05 9.04
C LYS A 671 -21.28 40.99 8.68
N HIS A 672 -21.00 42.20 8.23
CA HIS A 672 -21.96 43.26 7.90
C HIS A 672 -21.80 43.76 6.45
N GLY A 673 -20.92 43.17 5.63
CA GLY A 673 -20.65 43.56 4.25
C GLY A 673 -19.17 43.87 3.99
N ILE A 674 -18.89 44.88 3.16
CA ILE A 674 -17.53 45.24 2.74
C ILE A 674 -17.20 46.67 3.15
N VAL A 675 -16.04 46.87 3.75
CA VAL A 675 -15.49 48.21 4.05
C VAL A 675 -14.42 48.53 3.03
N VAL A 676 -14.55 49.68 2.38
CA VAL A 676 -13.58 50.17 1.41
C VAL A 676 -12.74 51.27 2.04
N ILE A 677 -11.42 51.06 2.13
CA ILE A 677 -10.46 52.03 2.66
C ILE A 677 -9.42 52.40 1.59
N ASP A 678 -8.87 53.61 1.64
CA ASP A 678 -7.74 53.98 0.79
C ASP A 678 -6.38 53.61 1.39
N MET A 679 -5.31 53.89 0.65
CA MET A 679 -3.91 53.67 1.08
C MET A 679 -3.51 54.44 2.36
N SER A 680 -4.25 55.48 2.77
CA SER A 680 -4.03 56.18 4.04
C SER A 680 -4.75 55.49 5.21
N GLY A 681 -5.57 54.48 4.91
CA GLY A 681 -6.48 53.85 5.84
C GLY A 681 -7.81 54.57 5.97
N SER A 682 -8.07 55.66 5.25
CA SER A 682 -9.34 56.40 5.40
C SER A 682 -10.50 55.62 4.78
N VAL A 683 -11.60 55.47 5.51
CA VAL A 683 -12.81 54.79 5.00
C VAL A 683 -13.44 55.64 3.89
N LYS A 684 -13.52 55.09 2.68
CA LYS A 684 -14.20 55.72 1.54
C LYS A 684 -15.69 55.42 1.52
N ARG A 685 -16.05 54.14 1.66
CA ARG A 685 -17.43 53.68 1.65
C ARG A 685 -17.62 52.36 2.41
N ARG A 686 -18.87 52.09 2.79
CA ARG A 686 -19.31 50.82 3.36
C ARG A 686 -20.41 50.26 2.47
N ILE A 687 -20.20 49.04 2.00
CA ILE A 687 -21.11 48.30 1.14
C ILE A 687 -21.85 47.30 2.03
N THR A 688 -23.15 47.48 2.19
CA THR A 688 -23.98 46.55 2.94
C THR A 688 -24.42 45.42 2.01
N LEU A 689 -24.06 44.19 2.33
CA LEU A 689 -24.48 43.01 1.58
C LEU A 689 -25.66 42.33 2.28
N SER A 690 -26.51 41.66 1.51
CA SER A 690 -27.63 40.85 2.01
C SER A 690 -27.14 39.52 2.65
N PHE A 691 -25.85 39.23 2.52
CA PHE A 691 -25.17 38.01 3.00
C PHE A 691 -23.82 38.35 3.64
N THR A 692 -23.21 37.37 4.32
CA THR A 692 -21.86 37.50 4.89
C THR A 692 -20.83 36.87 3.95
N PRO A 693 -19.94 37.65 3.30
CA PRO A 693 -18.87 37.10 2.48
C PRO A 693 -17.77 36.48 3.35
N CYS A 694 -17.45 35.21 3.11
CA CYS A 694 -16.37 34.49 3.81
C CYS A 694 -15.06 34.43 3.02
N ASP A 695 -15.13 34.60 1.70
CA ASP A 695 -13.98 34.75 0.79
C ASP A 695 -14.34 35.74 -0.33
N MET A 696 -13.35 36.43 -0.87
CA MET A 696 -13.51 37.45 -1.91
C MET A 696 -12.40 37.38 -2.95
N GLY A 697 -12.77 37.50 -4.23
CA GLY A 697 -11.86 37.63 -5.36
C GLY A 697 -12.26 38.79 -6.27
N TYR A 698 -11.30 39.29 -7.04
CA TYR A 698 -11.54 40.32 -8.05
C TYR A 698 -11.11 39.83 -9.43
N ASP A 699 -11.99 39.98 -10.41
CA ASP A 699 -11.66 39.75 -11.81
C ASP A 699 -11.40 41.08 -12.49
N VAL A 700 -10.16 41.23 -12.97
CA VAL A 700 -9.68 42.44 -13.65
C VAL A 700 -10.35 42.60 -15.01
N ASP A 701 -10.65 41.50 -15.71
CA ASP A 701 -11.19 41.53 -17.07
C ASP A 701 -12.66 41.96 -17.05
N SER A 702 -13.45 41.38 -16.13
CA SER A 702 -14.87 41.70 -15.98
C SER A 702 -15.17 42.86 -15.03
N GLN A 703 -14.16 43.38 -14.31
CA GLN A 703 -14.27 44.46 -13.32
C GLN A 703 -15.27 44.15 -12.19
N ARG A 704 -15.34 42.88 -11.79
CA ARG A 704 -16.34 42.34 -10.86
C ARG A 704 -15.71 41.73 -9.63
N ILE A 705 -16.44 41.81 -8.52
CA ILE A 705 -16.05 41.20 -7.24
C ILE A 705 -16.87 39.92 -7.06
N TYR A 706 -16.19 38.82 -6.77
CA TYR A 706 -16.81 37.54 -6.48
C TYR A 706 -16.70 37.24 -5.00
N CYS A 707 -17.82 36.94 -4.36
CA CYS A 707 -17.93 36.65 -2.93
C CYS A 707 -18.44 35.22 -2.72
N ILE A 708 -17.85 34.48 -1.78
CA ILE A 708 -18.42 33.20 -1.31
C ILE A 708 -19.27 33.42 -0.07
N VAL A 709 -20.45 32.83 -0.05
CA VAL A 709 -21.38 32.86 1.09
C VAL A 709 -21.31 31.53 1.85
N SER A 710 -20.79 31.59 3.08
CA SER A 710 -20.50 30.41 3.91
C SER A 710 -21.76 29.61 4.28
N GLU A 711 -22.90 30.27 4.51
CA GLU A 711 -24.13 29.61 4.96
C GLU A 711 -24.83 28.79 3.86
N HIS A 712 -24.50 29.03 2.58
CA HIS A 712 -25.25 28.46 1.45
C HIS A 712 -24.38 27.85 0.33
N SER A 713 -23.04 27.85 0.46
CA SER A 713 -22.13 27.38 -0.61
C SER A 713 -22.45 28.05 -1.97
N GLN A 714 -22.68 29.38 -1.91
CA GLN A 714 -23.03 30.19 -3.06
C GLN A 714 -21.87 31.11 -3.45
N LEU A 715 -21.64 31.24 -4.74
CA LEU A 715 -20.78 32.26 -5.34
C LEU A 715 -21.67 33.42 -5.82
N VAL A 716 -21.50 34.59 -5.22
CA VAL A 716 -22.23 35.80 -5.59
C VAL A 716 -21.28 36.75 -6.32
N CYS A 717 -21.64 37.16 -7.52
CA CYS A 717 -20.95 38.20 -8.25
C CYS A 717 -21.62 39.54 -7.96
N ILE A 718 -20.86 40.51 -7.46
CA ILE A 718 -21.31 41.88 -7.17
C ILE A 718 -20.54 42.90 -8.01
N ASP A 719 -21.16 44.05 -8.27
CA ASP A 719 -20.46 45.23 -8.78
C ASP A 719 -19.73 45.98 -7.64
N ARG A 720 -19.05 47.08 -7.98
CA ARG A 720 -18.29 47.90 -7.01
C ARG A 720 -19.15 48.64 -5.99
N ASP A 721 -20.46 48.74 -6.24
CA ASP A 721 -21.45 49.35 -5.36
C ASP A 721 -22.15 48.31 -4.47
N GLY A 722 -21.88 47.01 -4.71
CA GLY A 722 -22.44 45.88 -3.95
C GLY A 722 -23.78 45.37 -4.48
N ASN A 723 -24.15 45.72 -5.72
CA ASN A 723 -25.37 45.18 -6.32
C ASN A 723 -25.10 43.76 -6.84
N ASP A 724 -26.01 42.85 -6.51
CA ASP A 724 -25.96 41.46 -6.97
C ASP A 724 -26.16 41.40 -8.50
N ILE A 725 -25.16 40.88 -9.21
CA ILE A 725 -25.20 40.71 -10.67
C ILE A 725 -25.74 39.31 -11.00
N PHE A 726 -25.21 38.27 -10.34
CA PHE A 726 -25.72 36.91 -10.42
C PHE A 726 -25.25 36.05 -9.24
N THR A 727 -26.00 34.99 -8.93
CA THR A 727 -25.68 34.00 -7.89
C THR A 727 -25.58 32.61 -8.49
N PHE A 728 -24.50 31.90 -8.20
CA PHE A 728 -24.28 30.51 -8.58
C PHE A 728 -24.26 29.63 -7.33
N THR A 729 -24.99 28.52 -7.33
CA THR A 729 -25.06 27.61 -6.17
C THR A 729 -24.35 26.30 -6.50
N ASN A 730 -23.34 25.93 -5.70
CA ASN A 730 -22.68 24.63 -5.79
C ASN A 730 -22.52 24.03 -4.39
N PRO A 731 -23.18 22.90 -4.08
CA PRO A 731 -23.21 22.33 -2.74
C PRO A 731 -21.84 21.82 -2.23
N ASN A 732 -20.81 21.76 -3.08
CA ASN A 732 -19.46 21.31 -2.71
C ASN A 732 -18.45 22.47 -2.59
N MET A 733 -18.86 23.73 -2.70
CA MET A 733 -17.94 24.87 -2.74
C MET A 733 -17.67 25.43 -1.34
N THR A 734 -16.42 25.33 -0.87
CA THR A 734 -16.00 25.85 0.45
C THR A 734 -14.98 26.97 0.38
N ASN A 735 -14.21 27.07 -0.71
CA ASN A 735 -13.24 28.15 -1.01
C ASN A 735 -13.21 28.47 -2.51
N LEU A 736 -12.71 29.66 -2.90
CA LEU A 736 -12.57 30.05 -4.32
C LEU A 736 -11.59 29.14 -5.09
N THR A 737 -10.70 28.43 -4.38
CA THR A 737 -9.78 27.45 -4.97
C THR A 737 -10.46 26.15 -5.40
N ASP A 738 -11.71 25.92 -5.03
CA ASP A 738 -12.47 24.71 -5.39
C ASP A 738 -13.06 24.80 -6.82
N LEU A 739 -12.84 25.93 -7.53
CA LEU A 739 -13.24 26.13 -8.92
C LEU A 739 -12.25 25.43 -9.88
N THR A 740 -12.73 24.43 -10.63
CA THR A 740 -11.93 23.69 -11.63
C THR A 740 -11.76 24.46 -12.94
N ILE A 741 -10.69 24.13 -13.68
CA ILE A 741 -10.20 24.79 -14.92
C ILE A 741 -11.23 24.76 -16.08
N ASP A 742 -12.20 23.84 -16.06
CA ASP A 742 -13.17 23.64 -17.14
C ASP A 742 -14.28 24.71 -17.22
N ASN A 743 -14.36 25.63 -16.26
CA ASN A 743 -15.30 26.76 -16.30
C ASN A 743 -14.64 27.98 -16.98
N GLU A 744 -14.33 27.87 -18.27
CA GLU A 744 -13.57 28.87 -19.03
C GLU A 744 -14.20 30.28 -19.06
N GLU A 745 -15.51 30.41 -18.78
CA GLU A 745 -16.20 31.70 -18.78
C GLU A 745 -16.16 32.48 -17.46
N MET A 746 -15.70 31.91 -16.32
CA MET A 746 -16.00 32.53 -15.00
C MET A 746 -14.84 32.90 -14.06
N CYS A 747 -13.57 32.57 -14.33
CA CYS A 747 -12.44 33.17 -13.57
C CYS A 747 -11.08 32.83 -14.22
N SER A 748 -10.57 33.68 -15.10
CA SER A 748 -9.37 33.36 -15.90
C SER A 748 -8.04 33.57 -15.16
N CYS A 749 -7.95 34.54 -14.23
CA CYS A 749 -6.63 35.00 -13.75
C CYS A 749 -6.27 34.65 -12.29
N TYR A 750 -7.20 34.77 -11.34
CA TYR A 750 -6.86 34.66 -9.90
C TYR A 750 -6.64 33.21 -9.44
N VAL A 751 -7.57 32.31 -9.76
CA VAL A 751 -7.52 30.88 -9.39
C VAL A 751 -6.35 30.16 -10.07
N LYS A 752 -6.08 30.46 -11.36
CA LYS A 752 -4.96 29.89 -12.11
C LYS A 752 -3.60 30.26 -11.50
N ARG A 753 -3.42 31.49 -11.01
CA ARG A 753 -2.14 31.93 -10.40
C ARG A 753 -1.85 31.25 -9.06
N LYS A 754 -2.82 31.19 -8.12
CA LYS A 754 -2.60 30.53 -6.81
C LYS A 754 -2.40 29.01 -6.94
N MET A 755 -3.08 28.34 -7.88
CA MET A 755 -2.85 26.91 -8.15
C MET A 755 -1.47 26.65 -8.75
N ILE A 756 -1.04 27.43 -9.75
CA ILE A 756 0.28 27.26 -10.38
C ILE A 756 1.41 27.51 -9.38
N ILE A 757 1.30 28.50 -8.50
CA ILE A 757 2.36 28.81 -7.53
C ILE A 757 2.40 27.78 -6.39
N ARG A 758 1.25 27.27 -5.92
CA ARG A 758 1.23 26.12 -4.99
C ARG A 758 1.81 24.86 -5.62
N ASP A 759 1.54 24.62 -6.90
CA ASP A 759 2.10 23.49 -7.64
C ASP A 759 3.61 23.67 -7.95
N MET A 760 4.09 24.92 -8.05
CA MET A 760 5.52 25.24 -8.18
C MET A 760 6.29 25.18 -6.85
N LEU A 761 5.61 25.28 -5.69
CA LEU A 761 6.22 25.15 -4.36
C LEU A 761 6.05 23.75 -3.76
N SER A 762 5.10 22.95 -4.28
CA SER A 762 4.98 21.53 -3.96
C SER A 762 5.95 20.65 -4.77
N ARG A 763 6.39 21.14 -5.93
CA ARG A 763 7.58 20.69 -6.68
C ARG A 763 8.84 21.31 -6.06
#